data_AF-A0A3D4JHD5-F1
#
_entry.id   AF-A0A3D4JHD5-F1
#
_cell.length_a   1.000
_cell.length_b   1.000
_cell.length_c   1.000
_cell.angle_alpha   90.00
_cell.angle_beta   90.00
_cell.angle_gamma   90.00
#
_symmetry.space_group_name_H-M   'P 1'
#
loop_
_entity.id
_entity.type
_entity.pdbx_description
1 polymer ?
#
loop_
_entity_poly.entity_id
_entity_poly.type
_entity_poly.pdbx_seq_one_letter_code
_entity_poly.pdbx_strand_id
1 'polypeptide(L)'
;MKATRQFCLRQMRKTFSIIFSLILLLSVFSNVNAQQNTATVTLYNVETSAFPTMTGFLDVFDAQKFFASGLTGEAVTVLENGQTLPVDSLTEMMIPLQLTVAVNQGTPLDARDANGISRFQRVAQVIAQWAQSRPADLPDDLSLVSQAGPIINHAPAAEFITAINGFNPDFRVAVPNLQSLVTALDVVSAQTPRLGMKRAILFITPEMPDPALASALEPIIQRAIQSNIRIFVWYVDADTTFTNTSAAIFNNLAIQTGGTMFQYSGIERFPDLEVYFAGLRRIYLLSYTSRLNSSGEHRINVQVNTPSLGVVNSIEQVFNLNVQPPNPFPVSPNLQITRQAPEYDPFNTELLLPETQEIEIIIEFPDGFSRPLTRTTLYVDGMIADENTTEPFDTFTWDLTQYSSSGQHQVMVEAVDTLGLSKTSLPIPITVTVIKPPSGPVAFLAKYRTPLTFGAIIFAGLALFAVLLSGRLRFLSLRAVQEERRAENDPLTQPIPLLKQEPEIAIEKSKKRKTKPKKTEAGSKSSKEAFASFVKINPDGQFAPVPPLPVNDSEIIFGTDPVQCTLILDDASISSIHARLRITDDGGYLLLDNNSVGGTWVNYDAIPHEGYRLRHGDMVNFGQLTYRFMLKTPPIPSSPKITVQPIDE
;
A
#
# COMPACT_ATOMS: atom_id res chain seq x y z
N MET A 1 -91.33 46.91 1.53
CA MET A 1 -90.14 46.74 2.39
C MET A 1 -89.75 45.30 2.77
N LYS A 2 -90.60 44.25 2.66
CA LYS A 2 -90.18 42.86 3.01
C LYS A 2 -89.33 42.14 1.93
N ALA A 3 -89.61 42.35 0.64
CA ALA A 3 -88.91 41.66 -0.45
C ALA A 3 -87.40 41.96 -0.53
N THR A 4 -87.00 43.22 -0.36
CA THR A 4 -85.60 43.67 -0.50
C THR A 4 -84.68 43.08 0.58
N ARG A 5 -85.17 42.87 1.81
CA ARG A 5 -84.40 42.21 2.89
C ARG A 5 -84.15 40.73 2.60
N GLN A 6 -85.13 40.00 2.03
CA GLN A 6 -84.96 38.58 1.71
C GLN A 6 -83.92 38.33 0.61
N PHE A 7 -83.79 39.22 -0.37
CA PHE A 7 -82.78 39.06 -1.42
C PHE A 7 -81.35 39.24 -0.88
N CYS A 8 -81.13 40.28 -0.06
CA CYS A 8 -79.84 40.57 0.57
C CYS A 8 -79.39 39.42 1.51
N LEU A 9 -80.28 38.94 2.39
CA LEU A 9 -80.01 37.80 3.28
C LEU A 9 -79.72 36.49 2.51
N ARG A 10 -80.32 36.28 1.34
CA ARG A 10 -80.10 35.08 0.51
C ARG A 10 -78.78 35.15 -0.28
N GLN A 11 -78.33 36.34 -0.68
CA GLN A 11 -76.97 36.54 -1.19
C GLN A 11 -75.91 36.38 -0.09
N MET A 12 -76.10 36.99 1.09
CA MET A 12 -75.17 36.85 2.21
C MET A 12 -75.00 35.39 2.68
N ARG A 13 -76.08 34.59 2.74
CA ARG A 13 -75.94 33.16 3.07
C ARG A 13 -75.20 32.37 1.99
N LYS A 14 -75.28 32.75 0.71
CA LYS A 14 -74.51 32.11 -0.37
C LYS A 14 -73.04 32.50 -0.33
N THR A 15 -72.71 33.78 -0.17
CA THR A 15 -71.30 34.21 -0.07
C THR A 15 -70.64 33.66 1.19
N PHE A 16 -71.32 33.66 2.34
CA PHE A 16 -70.80 33.06 3.57
C PHE A 16 -70.61 31.54 3.44
N SER A 17 -71.52 30.83 2.78
CA SER A 17 -71.36 29.39 2.51
C SER A 17 -70.22 29.07 1.53
N ILE A 18 -69.94 29.95 0.57
CA ILE A 18 -68.81 29.79 -0.36
C ILE A 18 -67.49 30.09 0.36
N ILE A 19 -67.43 31.15 1.18
CA ILE A 19 -66.24 31.47 1.98
C ILE A 19 -65.97 30.37 3.03
N PHE A 20 -67.00 29.85 3.70
CA PHE A 20 -66.86 28.74 4.63
C PHE A 20 -66.43 27.44 3.93
N SER A 21 -66.96 27.15 2.74
CA SER A 21 -66.50 26.03 1.89
C SER A 21 -65.05 26.20 1.45
N LEU A 22 -64.63 27.41 1.09
CA LEU A 22 -63.26 27.70 0.65
C LEU A 22 -62.27 27.59 1.82
N ILE A 23 -62.63 28.07 3.01
CA ILE A 23 -61.86 27.90 4.25
C ILE A 23 -61.77 26.40 4.61
N LEU A 24 -62.86 25.64 4.46
CA LEU A 24 -62.87 24.18 4.71
C LEU A 24 -62.01 23.40 3.70
N LEU A 25 -61.88 23.88 2.46
CA LEU A 25 -60.97 23.31 1.44
C LEU A 25 -59.51 23.71 1.67
N LEU A 26 -59.23 24.88 2.25
CA LEU A 26 -57.88 25.33 2.60
C LEU A 26 -57.37 24.76 3.93
N SER A 27 -58.23 24.21 4.80
CA SER A 27 -57.82 23.59 6.07
C SER A 27 -57.53 22.08 6.00
N VAL A 28 -57.61 21.45 4.82
CA VAL A 28 -57.24 20.02 4.63
C VAL A 28 -55.72 19.83 4.43
N PHE A 29 -54.97 20.91 4.21
CA PHE A 29 -53.49 20.88 4.14
C PHE A 29 -52.82 21.26 5.47
N SER A 30 -53.37 20.81 6.60
CA SER A 30 -52.51 20.53 7.74
C SER A 30 -51.65 19.33 7.37
N ASN A 31 -50.38 19.56 7.05
CA ASN A 31 -49.38 18.50 7.07
C ASN A 31 -49.33 17.97 8.50
N VAL A 32 -50.11 16.91 8.74
CA VAL A 32 -49.89 16.02 9.87
C VAL A 32 -48.52 15.43 9.62
N ASN A 33 -47.49 16.02 10.23
CA ASN A 33 -46.25 15.33 10.52
C ASN A 33 -46.60 14.20 11.50
N ALA A 34 -47.23 13.15 10.96
CA ALA A 34 -47.07 11.83 11.48
C ALA A 34 -45.57 11.63 11.43
N GLN A 35 -44.94 11.62 12.61
CA GLN A 35 -43.54 11.32 12.76
C GLN A 35 -43.40 9.85 12.36
N GLN A 36 -43.24 9.64 11.05
CA GLN A 36 -43.22 8.31 10.47
C GLN A 36 -42.00 7.64 11.05
N ASN A 37 -42.27 6.66 11.91
CA ASN A 37 -41.28 5.74 12.40
C ASN A 37 -40.79 4.96 11.18
N THR A 38 -39.78 5.51 10.50
CA THR A 38 -39.15 4.90 9.34
C THR A 38 -38.03 3.98 9.81
N ALA A 39 -37.83 2.93 9.02
CA ALA A 39 -36.61 2.15 9.09
C ALA A 39 -35.40 3.06 8.80
N THR A 40 -34.29 2.79 9.48
CA THR A 40 -33.07 3.58 9.41
C THR A 40 -31.89 2.69 9.10
N VAL A 41 -31.15 3.04 8.05
CA VAL A 41 -29.88 2.41 7.66
C VAL A 41 -28.77 3.39 7.98
N THR A 42 -27.67 2.93 8.56
CA THR A 42 -26.50 3.80 8.83
C THR A 42 -25.21 3.05 8.56
N LEU A 43 -24.35 3.65 7.73
CA LEU A 43 -23.04 3.16 7.37
C LEU A 43 -22.00 3.90 8.21
N TYR A 44 -21.06 3.18 8.80
CA TYR A 44 -19.97 3.71 9.62
C TYR A 44 -18.63 3.15 9.18
N ASN A 45 -17.57 3.94 9.37
CA ASN A 45 -16.18 3.49 9.32
C ASN A 45 -15.85 2.67 8.06
N VAL A 46 -15.93 3.33 6.90
CA VAL A 46 -15.55 2.73 5.61
C VAL A 46 -14.03 2.61 5.56
N GLU A 47 -13.51 1.39 5.67
CA GLU A 47 -12.09 1.10 5.69
C GLU A 47 -11.59 0.81 4.26
N THR A 48 -10.54 1.55 3.88
CA THR A 48 -9.88 1.51 2.57
C THR A 48 -8.53 0.78 2.59
N SER A 49 -8.09 0.30 3.75
CA SER A 49 -6.76 -0.28 3.98
C SER A 49 -6.48 -1.56 3.17
N ALA A 50 -7.54 -2.28 2.78
CA ALA A 50 -7.48 -3.51 1.97
C ALA A 50 -7.96 -3.30 0.52
N PHE A 51 -7.97 -2.06 0.03
CA PHE A 51 -8.42 -1.70 -1.32
C PHE A 51 -7.75 -2.61 -2.40
N PRO A 52 -8.50 -3.14 -3.39
CA PRO A 52 -9.87 -2.80 -3.78
C PRO A 52 -10.99 -3.41 -2.91
N THR A 53 -10.66 -4.27 -1.95
CA THR A 53 -11.67 -4.77 -1.00
C THR A 53 -11.95 -3.69 0.03
N MET A 54 -13.18 -3.20 0.04
CA MET A 54 -13.67 -2.15 0.92
C MET A 54 -14.58 -2.75 1.96
N THR A 55 -14.41 -2.38 3.23
CA THR A 55 -15.26 -2.87 4.32
C THR A 55 -15.90 -1.71 5.08
N GLY A 56 -17.03 -1.98 5.75
CA GLY A 56 -17.70 -1.00 6.58
C GLY A 56 -18.70 -1.63 7.52
N PHE A 57 -19.08 -0.89 8.56
CA PHE A 57 -20.12 -1.34 9.50
C PHE A 57 -21.48 -0.79 9.10
N LEU A 58 -22.49 -1.66 9.05
CA LEU A 58 -23.85 -1.30 8.66
C LEU A 58 -24.83 -1.63 9.79
N ASP A 59 -25.57 -0.62 10.23
CA ASP A 59 -26.74 -0.78 11.07
C ASP A 59 -28.01 -0.66 10.27
N VAL A 60 -28.94 -1.57 10.54
CA VAL A 60 -30.28 -1.57 9.96
C VAL A 60 -31.29 -1.76 11.08
N PHE A 61 -32.11 -0.75 11.31
CA PHE A 61 -33.21 -0.78 12.26
C PHE A 61 -34.54 -0.60 11.54
N ASP A 62 -35.56 -1.32 11.98
CA ASP A 62 -36.92 -1.20 11.44
C ASP A 62 -37.65 0.07 11.94
N ALA A 63 -38.90 0.22 11.51
CA ALA A 63 -39.80 1.28 11.96
C ALA A 63 -39.97 1.31 13.49
N GLN A 64 -39.95 0.14 14.14
CA GLN A 64 -40.09 -0.05 15.58
C GLN A 64 -38.76 0.10 16.33
N LYS A 65 -37.67 0.41 15.62
CA LYS A 65 -36.29 0.51 16.11
C LYS A 65 -35.68 -0.81 16.62
N PHE A 66 -36.23 -1.96 16.25
CA PHE A 66 -35.56 -3.25 16.41
C PHE A 66 -34.52 -3.47 15.30
N PHE A 67 -33.46 -4.19 15.62
CA PHE A 67 -32.40 -4.51 14.65
C PHE A 67 -32.92 -5.52 13.63
N ALA A 68 -32.82 -5.20 12.35
CA ALA A 68 -33.23 -6.07 11.26
C ALA A 68 -32.18 -7.16 11.07
N SER A 69 -32.29 -8.25 11.84
CA SER A 69 -31.43 -9.44 11.79
C SER A 69 -31.71 -10.32 10.57
N GLY A 70 -30.70 -11.09 10.12
CA GLY A 70 -30.85 -12.07 9.05
C GLY A 70 -30.94 -11.50 7.64
N LEU A 71 -30.44 -10.27 7.41
CA LEU A 71 -30.31 -9.72 6.06
C LEU A 71 -29.26 -10.50 5.26
N THR A 72 -29.55 -10.72 3.98
CA THR A 72 -28.62 -11.31 3.02
C THR A 72 -27.92 -10.23 2.20
N GLY A 73 -26.77 -10.54 1.60
CA GLY A 73 -26.07 -9.61 0.71
C GLY A 73 -26.94 -9.14 -0.47
N GLU A 74 -27.85 -9.97 -0.98
CA GLU A 74 -28.80 -9.63 -2.06
C GLU A 74 -29.80 -8.53 -1.68
N ALA A 75 -30.07 -8.34 -0.38
CA ALA A 75 -30.96 -7.29 0.12
C ALA A 75 -30.25 -5.92 0.25
N VAL A 76 -28.94 -5.86 -0.05
CA VAL A 76 -28.08 -4.70 0.18
C VAL A 76 -27.31 -4.37 -1.10
N THR A 77 -27.25 -3.08 -1.44
CA THR A 77 -26.52 -2.56 -2.60
C THR A 77 -25.63 -1.42 -2.16
N VAL A 78 -24.36 -1.43 -2.59
CA VAL A 78 -23.44 -0.31 -2.39
C VAL A 78 -23.62 0.69 -3.53
N LEU A 79 -23.60 1.97 -3.22
CA LEU A 79 -23.64 3.08 -4.17
C LEU A 79 -22.33 3.86 -4.04
N GLU A 80 -21.36 3.55 -4.89
CA GLU A 80 -20.02 4.16 -4.92
C GLU A 80 -19.99 5.23 -6.02
N ASN A 81 -19.84 6.51 -5.64
CA ASN A 81 -20.01 7.67 -6.54
C ASN A 81 -21.32 7.61 -7.37
N GLY A 82 -22.38 7.02 -6.80
CA GLY A 82 -23.68 6.80 -7.45
C GLY A 82 -23.75 5.56 -8.36
N GLN A 83 -22.66 4.82 -8.56
CA GLN A 83 -22.66 3.53 -9.25
C GLN A 83 -23.10 2.41 -8.32
N THR A 84 -24.08 1.61 -8.74
CA THR A 84 -24.53 0.44 -7.98
C THR A 84 -23.52 -0.71 -8.10
N LEU A 85 -23.03 -1.16 -6.96
CA LEU A 85 -22.15 -2.32 -6.80
C LEU A 85 -22.84 -3.38 -5.92
N PRO A 86 -22.68 -4.68 -6.23
CA PRO A 86 -23.16 -5.75 -5.38
C PRO A 86 -22.34 -5.82 -4.09
N VAL A 87 -22.90 -6.46 -3.08
CA VAL A 87 -22.22 -6.81 -1.84
C VAL A 87 -21.56 -8.18 -1.98
N ASP A 88 -20.26 -8.27 -1.69
CA ASP A 88 -19.52 -9.54 -1.75
C ASP A 88 -19.80 -10.40 -0.51
N SER A 89 -19.88 -9.76 0.66
CA SER A 89 -20.33 -10.41 1.89
C SER A 89 -21.02 -9.44 2.85
N LEU A 90 -22.00 -9.98 3.58
CA LEU A 90 -22.70 -9.29 4.65
C LEU A 90 -22.80 -10.26 5.84
N THR A 91 -22.09 -9.96 6.92
CA THR A 91 -21.99 -10.84 8.10
C THR A 91 -22.59 -10.15 9.31
N GLU A 92 -23.66 -10.71 9.88
CA GLU A 92 -24.18 -10.25 11.18
C GLU A 92 -23.20 -10.67 12.29
N MET A 93 -22.72 -9.70 13.06
CA MET A 93 -21.77 -9.90 14.16
C MET A 93 -22.34 -9.43 15.49
N MET A 94 -21.92 -10.10 16.56
CA MET A 94 -22.19 -9.63 17.92
C MET A 94 -21.12 -8.65 18.38
N ILE A 95 -21.56 -7.57 19.02
CA ILE A 95 -20.72 -6.53 19.62
C ILE A 95 -21.21 -6.23 21.05
N PRO A 96 -20.32 -5.82 21.97
CA PRO A 96 -20.76 -5.41 23.30
C PRO A 96 -21.55 -4.09 23.25
N LEU A 97 -22.44 -3.92 24.22
CA LEU A 97 -23.18 -2.68 24.47
C LEU A 97 -22.37 -1.78 25.42
N GLN A 98 -22.41 -0.48 25.18
CA GLN A 98 -22.09 0.52 26.21
C GLN A 98 -23.39 0.97 26.91
N LEU A 99 -23.55 0.64 28.19
CA LEU A 99 -24.75 0.95 28.97
C LEU A 99 -24.40 1.74 30.23
N THR A 100 -25.02 2.92 30.38
CA THR A 100 -25.01 3.64 31.65
C THR A 100 -26.36 3.52 32.35
N VAL A 101 -26.37 2.94 33.55
CA VAL A 101 -27.53 2.98 34.45
C VAL A 101 -27.46 4.26 35.26
N ALA A 102 -28.49 5.10 35.17
CA ALA A 102 -28.53 6.39 35.86
C ALA A 102 -29.68 6.42 36.86
N VAL A 103 -29.38 6.66 38.14
CA VAL A 103 -30.36 6.67 39.22
C VAL A 103 -30.69 8.10 39.65
N ASN A 104 -31.88 8.55 39.28
CA ASN A 104 -32.49 9.75 39.84
C ASN A 104 -33.11 9.38 41.20
N GLN A 105 -32.51 9.88 42.27
CA GLN A 105 -32.87 9.53 43.64
C GLN A 105 -34.08 10.34 44.14
N GLY A 106 -34.93 9.69 44.94
CA GLY A 106 -36.00 10.36 45.67
C GLY A 106 -36.84 9.36 46.48
N THR A 107 -37.64 9.88 47.41
CA THR A 107 -38.39 9.09 48.40
C THR A 107 -39.17 7.89 47.84
N PRO A 108 -39.81 7.93 46.65
CA PRO A 108 -40.54 6.78 46.11
C PRO A 108 -39.69 5.53 45.84
N LEU A 109 -38.36 5.68 45.68
CA LEU A 109 -37.43 4.56 45.50
C LEU A 109 -37.17 3.77 46.79
N ASP A 110 -37.35 4.39 47.97
CA ASP A 110 -37.28 3.73 49.29
C ASP A 110 -38.67 3.33 49.84
N ALA A 111 -39.71 3.35 49.01
CA ALA A 111 -40.96 2.66 49.33
C ALA A 111 -40.69 1.15 49.44
N ARG A 112 -41.13 0.52 50.54
CA ARG A 112 -40.80 -0.88 50.90
C ARG A 112 -42.02 -1.80 50.83
N ASP A 113 -41.77 -3.03 50.43
CA ASP A 113 -42.77 -4.11 50.46
C ASP A 113 -42.95 -4.69 51.88
N ALA A 114 -43.82 -5.70 52.01
CA ALA A 114 -44.08 -6.39 53.28
C ALA A 114 -42.85 -7.14 53.86
N ASN A 115 -41.82 -7.38 53.04
CA ASN A 115 -40.56 -8.02 53.45
C ASN A 115 -39.48 -6.97 53.79
N GLY A 116 -39.78 -5.67 53.70
CA GLY A 116 -38.85 -4.58 53.93
C GLY A 116 -37.92 -4.27 52.76
N ILE A 117 -38.11 -4.88 51.59
CA ILE A 117 -37.32 -4.66 50.38
C ILE A 117 -37.82 -3.38 49.71
N SER A 118 -36.92 -2.44 49.40
CA SER A 118 -37.31 -1.21 48.70
C SER A 118 -37.50 -1.41 47.19
N ARG A 119 -38.30 -0.54 46.56
CA ARG A 119 -38.46 -0.54 45.09
C ARG A 119 -37.12 -0.48 44.37
N PHE A 120 -36.19 0.37 44.83
CA PHE A 120 -34.84 0.43 44.26
C PHE A 120 -34.04 -0.86 44.50
N GLN A 121 -34.10 -1.47 45.68
CA GLN A 121 -33.43 -2.76 45.92
C GLN A 121 -33.94 -3.84 44.94
N ARG A 122 -35.24 -3.82 44.61
CA ARG A 122 -35.80 -4.73 43.61
C ARG A 122 -35.32 -4.43 42.18
N VAL A 123 -35.25 -3.15 41.80
CA VAL A 123 -34.66 -2.69 40.53
C VAL A 123 -33.20 -3.13 40.40
N ALA A 124 -32.39 -2.90 41.43
CA ALA A 124 -30.98 -3.27 41.48
C ALA A 124 -30.78 -4.79 41.36
N GLN A 125 -31.59 -5.60 42.03
CA GLN A 125 -31.57 -7.07 41.90
C GLN A 125 -31.78 -7.53 40.45
N VAL A 126 -32.77 -6.96 39.74
CA VAL A 126 -33.08 -7.35 38.35
C VAL A 126 -31.94 -6.98 37.41
N ILE A 127 -31.39 -5.77 37.55
CA ILE A 127 -30.25 -5.30 36.75
C ILE A 127 -28.98 -6.13 37.05
N ALA A 128 -28.72 -6.45 38.31
CA ALA A 128 -27.58 -7.29 38.70
C ALA A 128 -27.69 -8.72 38.17
N GLN A 129 -28.88 -9.33 38.24
CA GLN A 129 -29.14 -10.68 37.69
C GLN A 129 -28.96 -10.70 36.16
N TRP A 130 -29.46 -9.67 35.46
CA TRP A 130 -29.24 -9.51 34.04
C TRP A 130 -27.75 -9.37 33.70
N ALA A 131 -27.00 -8.49 34.39
CA ALA A 131 -25.58 -8.30 34.17
C ALA A 131 -24.78 -9.60 34.42
N GLN A 132 -25.19 -10.40 35.43
CA GLN A 132 -24.59 -11.71 35.72
C GLN A 132 -24.84 -12.74 34.61
N SER A 133 -25.92 -12.59 33.83
CA SER A 133 -26.25 -13.46 32.70
C SER A 133 -25.53 -13.09 31.38
N ARG A 134 -24.65 -12.08 31.38
CA ARG A 134 -23.91 -11.67 30.18
C ARG A 134 -22.68 -12.56 29.97
N PRO A 135 -22.39 -12.95 28.71
CA PRO A 135 -21.30 -13.86 28.42
C PRO A 135 -19.95 -13.14 28.59
N ALA A 136 -18.93 -13.87 29.03
CA ALA A 136 -17.66 -13.27 29.47
C ALA A 136 -16.65 -13.00 28.32
N ASP A 137 -16.92 -13.52 27.12
CA ASP A 137 -16.12 -13.34 25.90
C ASP A 137 -16.36 -11.98 25.22
N LEU A 138 -17.61 -11.52 25.24
CA LEU A 138 -18.04 -10.20 24.74
C LEU A 138 -18.62 -9.35 25.88
N PRO A 139 -17.78 -8.94 26.86
CA PRO A 139 -18.26 -8.17 28.01
C PRO A 139 -18.76 -6.79 27.58
N ASP A 140 -19.95 -6.44 28.05
CA ASP A 140 -20.50 -5.09 27.95
C ASP A 140 -19.68 -4.08 28.76
N ASP A 141 -19.73 -2.82 28.32
CA ASP A 141 -19.11 -1.68 28.97
C ASP A 141 -20.15 -0.97 29.86
N LEU A 142 -20.12 -1.23 31.17
CA LEU A 142 -21.19 -0.86 32.09
C LEU A 142 -20.77 0.27 33.04
N SER A 143 -21.67 1.24 33.24
CA SER A 143 -21.46 2.36 34.16
C SER A 143 -22.68 2.59 35.06
N LEU A 144 -22.46 3.08 36.28
CA LEU A 144 -23.51 3.45 37.23
C LEU A 144 -23.33 4.91 37.64
N VAL A 145 -24.38 5.71 37.47
CA VAL A 145 -24.39 7.15 37.72
C VAL A 145 -25.50 7.53 38.70
N SER A 146 -25.20 8.48 39.58
CA SER A 146 -26.10 9.01 40.59
C SER A 146 -26.29 10.52 40.42
N GLN A 147 -27.19 11.14 41.19
CA GLN A 147 -27.31 12.60 41.25
C GLN A 147 -26.02 13.31 41.72
N ALA A 148 -25.18 12.63 42.51
CA ALA A 148 -23.91 13.17 43.00
C ALA A 148 -22.75 13.01 41.99
N GLY A 149 -23.00 12.34 40.85
CA GLY A 149 -21.98 11.99 39.86
C GLY A 149 -21.84 10.48 39.64
N PRO A 150 -20.81 10.06 38.89
CA PRO A 150 -20.54 8.65 38.61
C PRO A 150 -20.14 7.87 39.86
N ILE A 151 -20.62 6.64 39.97
CA ILE A 151 -20.28 5.66 41.01
C ILE A 151 -19.26 4.65 40.49
N ILE A 152 -19.45 4.19 39.25
CA ILE A 152 -18.48 3.40 38.49
C ILE A 152 -18.60 3.74 37.00
N ASN A 153 -17.49 3.80 36.30
CA ASN A 153 -17.41 4.08 34.87
C ASN A 153 -16.65 2.97 34.15
N HIS A 154 -17.11 2.64 32.94
CA HIS A 154 -16.47 1.73 32.00
C HIS A 154 -16.00 0.40 32.60
N ALA A 155 -16.89 -0.27 33.33
CA ALA A 155 -16.57 -1.43 34.15
C ALA A 155 -17.15 -2.73 33.58
N PRO A 156 -16.48 -3.87 33.79
CA PRO A 156 -17.02 -5.18 33.46
C PRO A 156 -18.18 -5.55 34.40
N ALA A 157 -19.00 -6.52 33.98
CA ALA A 157 -20.20 -6.95 34.71
C ALA A 157 -19.96 -7.24 36.21
N ALA A 158 -18.86 -7.91 36.59
CA ALA A 158 -18.59 -8.26 37.99
C ALA A 158 -18.40 -7.03 38.90
N GLU A 159 -17.70 -6.01 38.43
CA GLU A 159 -17.47 -4.76 39.18
C GLU A 159 -18.75 -3.91 39.21
N PHE A 160 -19.45 -3.81 38.09
CA PHE A 160 -20.75 -3.14 38.02
C PHE A 160 -21.81 -3.78 38.94
N ILE A 161 -21.87 -5.12 39.01
CA ILE A 161 -22.74 -5.85 39.94
C ILE A 161 -22.38 -5.53 41.40
N THR A 162 -21.09 -5.38 41.71
CA THR A 162 -20.64 -4.99 43.05
C THR A 162 -21.07 -3.56 43.36
N ALA A 163 -20.90 -2.63 42.42
CA ALA A 163 -21.29 -1.23 42.57
C ALA A 163 -22.81 -1.05 42.75
N ILE A 164 -23.65 -1.69 41.93
CA ILE A 164 -25.11 -1.52 41.99
C ILE A 164 -25.72 -2.18 43.24
N ASN A 165 -25.16 -3.29 43.72
CA ASN A 165 -25.59 -3.90 44.99
C ASN A 165 -25.12 -3.12 46.22
N GLY A 166 -23.97 -2.43 46.13
CA GLY A 166 -23.46 -1.55 47.19
C GLY A 166 -24.09 -0.14 47.21
N PHE A 167 -24.81 0.24 46.16
CA PHE A 167 -25.37 1.59 46.02
C PHE A 167 -26.62 1.78 46.89
N ASN A 168 -26.43 2.39 48.07
CA ASN A 168 -27.48 2.67 49.04
C ASN A 168 -27.42 4.13 49.54
N PRO A 169 -27.79 5.13 48.71
CA PRO A 169 -27.92 6.52 49.13
C PRO A 169 -29.13 6.73 50.05
N ASP A 170 -29.18 7.86 50.75
CA ASP A 170 -30.40 8.27 51.46
C ASP A 170 -31.42 8.87 50.49
N PHE A 171 -32.26 8.00 49.93
CA PHE A 171 -33.35 8.38 49.04
C PHE A 171 -34.38 9.32 49.68
N ARG A 172 -34.49 9.41 51.02
CA ARG A 172 -35.53 10.19 51.71
C ARG A 172 -35.20 11.68 51.81
N VAL A 173 -33.92 12.03 51.70
CA VAL A 173 -33.45 13.43 51.65
C VAL A 173 -33.12 13.89 50.23
N ALA A 174 -33.06 12.96 49.26
CA ALA A 174 -32.79 13.27 47.86
C ALA A 174 -34.00 13.89 47.16
N VAL A 175 -33.75 14.90 46.31
CA VAL A 175 -34.76 15.59 45.49
C VAL A 175 -34.54 15.23 44.02
N PRO A 176 -35.51 14.57 43.35
CA PRO A 176 -35.43 14.20 41.93
C PRO A 176 -35.04 15.36 41.01
N ASN A 177 -34.04 15.14 40.15
CA ASN A 177 -33.51 16.12 39.22
C ASN A 177 -32.80 15.46 38.00
N LEU A 178 -32.53 16.23 36.95
CA LEU A 178 -31.93 15.71 35.71
C LEU A 178 -30.40 15.49 35.76
N GLN A 179 -29.71 15.82 36.86
CA GLN A 179 -28.23 15.76 36.93
C GLN A 179 -27.69 14.36 36.63
N SER A 180 -28.36 13.32 37.14
CA SER A 180 -27.98 11.92 36.89
C SER A 180 -28.09 11.54 35.40
N LEU A 181 -29.11 12.05 34.69
CA LEU A 181 -29.30 11.83 33.25
C LEU A 181 -28.26 12.57 32.41
N VAL A 182 -27.98 13.85 32.74
CA VAL A 182 -26.94 14.64 32.07
C VAL A 182 -25.56 13.98 32.25
N THR A 183 -25.24 13.58 33.48
CA THR A 183 -23.97 12.91 33.80
C THR A 183 -23.85 11.56 33.08
N ALA A 184 -24.94 10.80 32.97
CA ALA A 184 -24.95 9.55 32.21
C ALA A 184 -24.77 9.75 30.71
N LEU A 185 -25.30 10.85 30.17
CA LEU A 185 -25.07 11.28 28.80
C LEU A 185 -23.59 11.63 28.57
N ASP A 186 -22.93 12.27 29.53
CA ASP A 186 -21.49 12.55 29.47
C ASP A 186 -20.64 11.27 29.53
N VAL A 187 -20.94 10.35 30.46
CA VAL A 187 -20.22 9.06 30.59
C VAL A 187 -20.36 8.22 29.32
N VAL A 188 -21.57 8.04 28.79
CA VAL A 188 -21.79 7.29 27.55
C VAL A 188 -21.38 8.09 26.29
N SER A 189 -21.01 9.37 26.40
CA SER A 189 -20.43 10.14 25.29
C SER A 189 -18.95 9.82 25.08
N ALA A 190 -18.25 9.22 26.06
CA ALA A 190 -16.84 8.87 25.97
C ALA A 190 -16.50 7.97 24.76
N GLN A 191 -15.22 7.88 24.40
CA GLN A 191 -14.77 7.00 23.32
C GLN A 191 -14.99 5.53 23.73
N THR A 192 -15.63 4.74 22.86
CA THR A 192 -15.94 3.34 23.17
C THR A 192 -14.67 2.48 23.09
N PRO A 193 -14.52 1.47 23.97
CA PRO A 193 -13.35 0.56 23.94
C PRO A 193 -13.20 -0.24 22.62
N ARG A 194 -14.29 -0.39 21.85
CA ARG A 194 -14.31 -1.06 20.55
C ARG A 194 -15.12 -0.21 19.56
N LEU A 195 -14.77 -0.30 18.27
CA LEU A 195 -15.53 0.31 17.18
C LEU A 195 -16.91 -0.36 17.04
N GLY A 196 -17.89 0.39 16.55
CA GLY A 196 -19.27 -0.09 16.35
C GLY A 196 -20.12 -0.26 17.62
N MET A 197 -19.55 -0.16 18.83
CA MET A 197 -20.29 -0.27 20.09
C MET A 197 -21.42 0.75 20.18
N LYS A 198 -22.64 0.25 20.34
CA LYS A 198 -23.84 1.06 20.52
C LYS A 198 -23.97 1.55 21.95
N ARG A 199 -24.75 2.61 22.14
CA ARG A 199 -24.81 3.40 23.36
C ARG A 199 -26.24 3.47 23.88
N ALA A 200 -26.43 3.14 25.16
CA ALA A 200 -27.72 3.22 25.83
C ALA A 200 -27.61 3.79 27.24
N ILE A 201 -28.70 4.39 27.69
CA ILE A 201 -28.93 4.79 29.08
C ILE A 201 -30.17 4.06 29.60
N LEU A 202 -30.08 3.50 30.80
CA LEU A 202 -31.25 3.07 31.57
C LEU A 202 -31.46 4.08 32.71
N PHE A 203 -32.42 4.97 32.52
CA PHE A 203 -32.75 6.03 33.46
C PHE A 203 -33.83 5.57 34.45
N ILE A 204 -33.45 5.40 35.72
CA ILE A 204 -34.36 5.04 36.81
C ILE A 204 -34.79 6.32 37.50
N THR A 205 -36.08 6.66 37.48
CA THR A 205 -36.60 7.92 38.02
C THR A 205 -37.96 7.78 38.70
N PRO A 206 -38.21 8.47 39.82
CA PRO A 206 -39.56 8.72 40.31
C PRO A 206 -40.21 9.89 39.55
N GLU A 207 -41.39 10.33 40.00
CA GLU A 207 -42.03 11.56 39.55
C GLU A 207 -41.11 12.79 39.76
N MET A 208 -41.09 13.66 38.74
CA MET A 208 -40.53 15.01 38.82
C MET A 208 -41.66 16.03 38.58
N PRO A 209 -42.24 16.64 39.63
CA PRO A 209 -43.33 17.60 39.51
C PRO A 209 -42.81 19.02 39.19
N ASP A 210 -42.01 19.14 38.13
CA ASP A 210 -41.48 20.41 37.63
C ASP A 210 -42.21 20.83 36.33
N PRO A 211 -42.93 21.98 36.31
CA PRO A 211 -43.55 22.52 35.10
C PRO A 211 -42.57 22.78 33.94
N ALA A 212 -41.28 22.99 34.21
CA ALA A 212 -40.25 23.24 33.22
C ALA A 212 -39.58 21.95 32.67
N LEU A 213 -39.95 20.77 33.18
CA LEU A 213 -39.31 19.48 32.88
C LEU A 213 -39.21 19.19 31.37
N ALA A 214 -40.27 19.46 30.60
CA ALA A 214 -40.28 19.23 29.16
C ALA A 214 -39.23 20.08 28.43
N SER A 215 -39.18 21.39 28.74
CA SER A 215 -38.17 22.31 28.19
C SER A 215 -36.75 22.00 28.65
N ALA A 216 -36.57 21.44 29.85
CA ALA A 216 -35.26 21.04 30.36
C ALA A 216 -34.74 19.75 29.70
N LEU A 217 -35.62 18.85 29.26
CA LEU A 217 -35.26 17.60 28.58
C LEU A 217 -34.99 17.78 27.07
N GLU A 218 -35.54 18.79 26.41
CA GLU A 218 -35.32 19.02 24.97
C GLU A 218 -33.83 19.03 24.55
N PRO A 219 -32.90 19.79 25.18
CA PRO A 219 -31.49 19.73 24.82
C PRO A 219 -30.82 18.37 25.09
N ILE A 220 -31.33 17.61 26.07
CA ILE A 220 -30.85 16.25 26.39
C ILE A 220 -31.31 15.27 25.30
N ILE A 221 -32.57 15.37 24.84
CA ILE A 221 -33.13 14.61 23.73
C ILE A 221 -32.31 14.86 22.45
N GLN A 222 -32.10 16.13 22.09
CA GLN A 222 -31.35 16.48 20.88
C GLN A 222 -29.91 15.95 20.91
N ARG A 223 -29.20 16.08 22.04
CA ARG A 223 -27.85 15.54 22.19
C ARG A 223 -27.81 14.01 22.14
N ALA A 224 -28.80 13.33 22.72
CA ALA A 224 -28.92 11.87 22.66
C ALA A 224 -29.16 11.38 21.21
N ILE A 225 -30.08 12.01 20.47
CA ILE A 225 -30.35 11.71 19.06
C ILE A 225 -29.10 11.93 18.21
N GLN A 226 -28.44 13.08 18.32
CA GLN A 226 -27.22 13.41 17.56
C GLN A 226 -26.07 12.43 17.83
N SER A 227 -26.02 11.86 19.03
CA SER A 227 -24.98 10.91 19.45
C SER A 227 -25.40 9.43 19.26
N ASN A 228 -26.58 9.17 18.67
CA ASN A 228 -27.18 7.83 18.55
C ASN A 228 -27.32 7.06 19.88
N ILE A 229 -27.58 7.78 20.98
CA ILE A 229 -27.77 7.23 22.33
C ILE A 229 -29.26 6.98 22.57
N ARG A 230 -29.63 5.76 22.95
CA ARG A 230 -31.02 5.40 23.29
C ARG A 230 -31.28 5.50 24.78
N ILE A 231 -32.37 6.15 25.19
CA ILE A 231 -32.72 6.31 26.61
C ILE A 231 -33.94 5.43 26.91
N PHE A 232 -33.75 4.41 27.71
CA PHE A 232 -34.82 3.60 28.31
C PHE A 232 -35.15 4.16 29.69
N VAL A 233 -36.42 4.22 30.05
CA VAL A 233 -36.85 4.80 31.33
C VAL A 233 -37.55 3.76 32.19
N TRP A 234 -37.08 3.57 33.42
CA TRP A 234 -37.78 2.87 34.47
C TRP A 234 -38.36 3.90 35.44
N TYR A 235 -39.66 4.16 35.30
CA TYR A 235 -40.41 5.12 36.10
C TYR A 235 -40.91 4.42 37.38
N VAL A 236 -40.25 4.70 38.50
CA VAL A 236 -40.38 3.96 39.78
C VAL A 236 -41.07 4.82 40.83
N ASP A 237 -42.39 4.70 40.93
CA ASP A 237 -43.22 5.53 41.82
C ASP A 237 -44.57 4.86 42.12
N ALA A 238 -45.43 5.47 42.93
CA ALA A 238 -46.81 5.03 43.12
C ALA A 238 -47.58 5.00 41.78
N ASP A 239 -48.43 4.00 41.62
CA ASP A 239 -49.30 3.76 40.47
C ASP A 239 -50.18 4.99 40.11
N THR A 240 -50.61 5.74 41.13
CA THR A 240 -51.34 7.00 40.98
C THR A 240 -50.61 8.08 40.18
N THR A 241 -49.29 7.97 39.99
CA THR A 241 -48.50 8.96 39.24
C THR A 241 -48.24 8.56 37.78
N PHE A 242 -48.58 7.33 37.39
CA PHE A 242 -48.27 6.77 36.06
C PHE A 242 -48.97 7.48 34.90
N THR A 243 -50.04 8.22 35.20
CA THR A 243 -50.79 9.04 34.23
C THR A 243 -50.51 10.54 34.36
N ASN A 244 -49.58 10.95 35.22
CA ASN A 244 -49.25 12.36 35.42
C ASN A 244 -48.39 12.92 34.27
N THR A 245 -48.32 14.25 34.19
CA THR A 245 -47.54 14.97 33.17
C THR A 245 -46.06 14.55 33.17
N SER A 246 -45.47 14.26 34.33
CA SER A 246 -44.08 13.78 34.44
C SER A 246 -43.86 12.45 33.72
N ALA A 247 -44.74 11.46 33.96
CA ALA A 247 -44.70 10.17 33.28
C ALA A 247 -44.90 10.31 31.76
N ALA A 248 -45.80 11.20 31.32
CA ALA A 248 -46.00 11.47 29.90
C ALA A 248 -44.76 12.09 29.22
N ILE A 249 -44.07 13.02 29.91
CA ILE A 249 -42.82 13.63 29.42
C ILE A 249 -41.70 12.59 29.34
N PHE A 250 -41.51 11.76 30.36
CA PHE A 250 -40.48 10.72 30.33
C PHE A 250 -40.75 9.60 29.31
N ASN A 251 -42.03 9.27 29.06
CA ASN A 251 -42.39 8.39 27.95
C ASN A 251 -42.00 9.00 26.60
N ASN A 252 -42.20 10.31 26.43
CA ASN A 252 -41.83 11.03 25.22
C ASN A 252 -40.29 11.07 25.02
N LEU A 253 -39.51 11.33 26.07
CA LEU A 253 -38.04 11.21 26.08
C LEU A 253 -37.58 9.84 25.57
N ALA A 254 -38.18 8.76 26.07
CA ALA A 254 -37.83 7.40 25.67
C ALA A 254 -38.15 7.17 24.18
N ILE A 255 -39.37 7.51 23.74
CA ILE A 255 -39.80 7.34 22.34
C ILE A 255 -38.94 8.15 21.37
N GLN A 256 -38.66 9.43 21.67
CA GLN A 256 -37.86 10.30 20.80
C GLN A 256 -36.42 9.81 20.63
N THR A 257 -35.85 9.14 21.65
CA THR A 257 -34.50 8.56 21.59
C THR A 257 -34.48 7.09 21.16
N GLY A 258 -35.62 6.52 20.75
CA GLY A 258 -35.73 5.13 20.28
C GLY A 258 -35.62 4.07 21.39
N GLY A 259 -35.81 4.46 22.65
CA GLY A 259 -36.01 3.56 23.79
C GLY A 259 -37.50 3.39 24.14
N THR A 260 -37.76 2.84 25.32
CA THR A 260 -39.12 2.63 25.85
C THR A 260 -39.19 2.94 27.35
N MET A 261 -40.40 3.23 27.85
CA MET A 261 -40.65 3.39 29.29
C MET A 261 -41.32 2.13 29.88
N PHE A 262 -40.89 1.75 31.08
CA PHE A 262 -41.56 0.79 31.97
C PHE A 262 -41.91 1.48 33.29
N GLN A 263 -43.04 1.13 33.89
CA GLN A 263 -43.57 1.73 35.12
C GLN A 263 -43.62 0.70 36.25
N TYR A 264 -43.17 1.06 37.45
CA TYR A 264 -43.04 0.12 38.58
C TYR A 264 -43.41 0.74 39.93
N SER A 265 -44.50 0.26 40.52
CA SER A 265 -45.05 0.65 41.83
C SER A 265 -44.76 -0.35 42.94
N GLY A 266 -44.25 -1.52 42.59
CA GLY A 266 -43.89 -2.59 43.53
C GLY A 266 -44.34 -3.97 43.06
N ILE A 267 -45.38 -4.03 42.23
CA ILE A 267 -46.14 -5.26 41.93
C ILE A 267 -46.03 -5.72 40.47
N GLU A 268 -45.58 -4.85 39.57
CA GLU A 268 -45.49 -5.10 38.14
C GLU A 268 -44.33 -6.04 37.83
N ARG A 269 -44.52 -6.87 36.81
CA ARG A 269 -43.46 -7.77 36.33
C ARG A 269 -42.46 -6.95 35.52
N PHE A 270 -41.19 -6.99 35.94
CA PHE A 270 -40.09 -6.41 35.17
C PHE A 270 -40.00 -6.99 33.76
N PRO A 271 -39.73 -6.15 32.75
CA PRO A 271 -39.42 -6.60 31.40
C PRO A 271 -38.05 -7.29 31.37
N ASP A 272 -37.85 -8.18 30.40
CA ASP A 272 -36.52 -8.69 30.10
C ASP A 272 -35.71 -7.56 29.44
N LEU A 273 -34.56 -7.22 30.04
CA LEU A 273 -33.67 -6.17 29.56
C LEU A 273 -33.08 -6.48 28.17
N GLU A 274 -33.05 -7.75 27.75
CA GLU A 274 -32.63 -8.10 26.39
C GLU A 274 -33.64 -7.66 25.31
N VAL A 275 -34.90 -7.39 25.67
CA VAL A 275 -35.87 -6.74 24.75
C VAL A 275 -35.40 -5.33 24.35
N TYR A 276 -34.66 -4.66 25.23
CA TYR A 276 -34.07 -3.33 24.98
C TYR A 276 -32.70 -3.43 24.30
N PHE A 277 -31.88 -4.39 24.75
CA PHE A 277 -30.44 -4.34 24.52
C PHE A 277 -29.93 -5.36 23.49
N ALA A 278 -30.63 -6.46 23.20
CA ALA A 278 -30.14 -7.48 22.27
C ALA A 278 -29.97 -6.94 20.83
N GLY A 279 -30.84 -6.03 20.39
CA GLY A 279 -30.72 -5.35 19.11
C GLY A 279 -29.57 -4.32 19.06
N LEU A 280 -29.06 -3.88 20.22
CA LEU A 280 -27.92 -2.99 20.33
C LEU A 280 -26.57 -3.74 20.43
N ARG A 281 -26.61 -5.08 20.50
CA ARG A 281 -25.42 -5.94 20.45
C ARG A 281 -25.17 -6.55 19.08
N ARG A 282 -25.77 -5.99 18.03
CA ARG A 282 -25.69 -6.49 16.65
C ARG A 282 -25.23 -5.39 15.73
N ILE A 283 -24.49 -5.78 14.69
CA ILE A 283 -24.05 -4.92 13.59
C ILE A 283 -23.75 -5.82 12.39
N TYR A 284 -23.85 -5.32 11.17
CA TYR A 284 -23.33 -6.03 10.00
C TYR A 284 -21.93 -5.55 9.68
N LEU A 285 -21.01 -6.49 9.41
CA LEU A 285 -19.82 -6.23 8.63
C LEU A 285 -20.18 -6.40 7.15
N LEU A 286 -20.02 -5.33 6.40
CA LEU A 286 -20.22 -5.27 4.95
C LEU A 286 -18.86 -5.31 4.26
N SER A 287 -18.75 -6.10 3.18
CA SER A 287 -17.60 -6.10 2.27
C SER A 287 -18.06 -5.98 0.83
N TYR A 288 -17.36 -5.17 0.02
CA TYR A 288 -17.56 -5.08 -1.42
C TYR A 288 -16.25 -4.75 -2.14
N THR A 289 -16.16 -5.12 -3.42
CA THR A 289 -15.02 -4.81 -4.28
C THR A 289 -15.26 -3.50 -5.02
N SER A 290 -14.46 -2.49 -4.70
CA SER A 290 -14.48 -1.17 -5.33
C SER A 290 -14.09 -1.23 -6.81
N ARG A 291 -14.59 -0.25 -7.59
CA ARG A 291 -14.22 -0.08 -9.01
C ARG A 291 -13.55 1.27 -9.28
N LEU A 292 -13.13 1.98 -8.23
CA LEU A 292 -12.43 3.25 -8.35
C LEU A 292 -11.06 3.06 -9.04
N ASN A 293 -10.82 3.85 -10.09
CA ASN A 293 -9.55 3.88 -10.82
C ASN A 293 -8.97 5.31 -10.90
N SER A 294 -9.33 6.15 -9.94
CA SER A 294 -8.84 7.52 -9.81
C SER A 294 -8.55 7.83 -8.34
N SER A 295 -7.60 8.73 -8.13
CA SER A 295 -7.33 9.31 -6.81
C SER A 295 -8.24 10.51 -6.55
N GLY A 296 -8.65 10.72 -5.29
CA GLY A 296 -9.37 11.91 -4.87
C GLY A 296 -10.34 11.68 -3.71
N GLU A 297 -11.33 12.56 -3.61
CA GLU A 297 -12.49 12.40 -2.74
C GLU A 297 -13.54 11.53 -3.44
N HIS A 298 -14.02 10.50 -2.75
CA HIS A 298 -15.06 9.58 -3.20
C HIS A 298 -16.17 9.49 -2.17
N ARG A 299 -17.33 9.04 -2.62
CA ARG A 299 -18.54 8.96 -1.81
C ARG A 299 -19.17 7.60 -1.89
N ILE A 300 -19.73 7.17 -0.77
CA ILE A 300 -20.39 5.89 -0.63
C ILE A 300 -21.65 6.02 0.23
N ASN A 301 -22.73 5.44 -0.22
CA ASN A 301 -23.89 5.14 0.62
C ASN A 301 -24.36 3.70 0.38
N VAL A 302 -25.12 3.16 1.32
CA VAL A 302 -25.69 1.81 1.21
C VAL A 302 -27.20 1.90 1.08
N GLN A 303 -27.76 1.14 0.15
CA GLN A 303 -29.19 0.92 0.02
C GLN A 303 -29.55 -0.46 0.55
N VAL A 304 -30.56 -0.53 1.41
CA VAL A 304 -31.20 -1.77 1.83
C VAL A 304 -32.59 -1.83 1.21
N ASN A 305 -32.92 -2.95 0.58
CA ASN A 305 -34.21 -3.19 -0.03
C ASN A 305 -34.77 -4.54 0.44
N THR A 306 -35.82 -4.50 1.26
CA THR A 306 -36.54 -5.72 1.70
C THR A 306 -38.04 -5.51 1.67
N PRO A 307 -38.85 -6.59 1.54
CA PRO A 307 -40.31 -6.47 1.61
C PRO A 307 -40.84 -5.90 2.94
N SER A 308 -40.08 -6.03 4.03
CA SER A 308 -40.44 -5.56 5.37
C SER A 308 -40.02 -4.11 5.66
N LEU A 309 -38.88 -3.64 5.14
CA LEU A 309 -38.37 -2.28 5.37
C LEU A 309 -38.68 -1.32 4.21
N GLY A 310 -39.02 -1.83 3.03
CA GLY A 310 -39.00 -1.09 1.78
C GLY A 310 -37.57 -0.79 1.32
N VAL A 311 -37.41 0.27 0.52
CA VAL A 311 -36.10 0.79 0.09
C VAL A 311 -35.68 1.90 1.04
N VAL A 312 -34.53 1.71 1.72
CA VAL A 312 -33.97 2.67 2.67
C VAL A 312 -32.50 2.89 2.35
N ASN A 313 -32.05 4.15 2.34
CA ASN A 313 -30.65 4.49 2.09
C ASN A 313 -29.98 4.98 3.38
N SER A 314 -28.69 4.68 3.54
CA SER A 314 -27.84 5.38 4.50
C SER A 314 -27.61 6.82 4.09
N ILE A 315 -27.16 7.64 5.03
CA ILE A 315 -26.49 8.91 4.72
C ILE A 315 -25.20 8.59 3.93
N GLU A 316 -24.84 9.49 3.01
CA GLU A 316 -23.61 9.44 2.23
C GLU A 316 -22.38 9.67 3.12
N GLN A 317 -21.43 8.75 3.08
CA GLN A 317 -20.11 8.87 3.68
C GLN A 317 -19.11 9.33 2.62
N VAL A 318 -18.11 10.09 3.04
CA VAL A 318 -17.07 10.65 2.18
C VAL A 318 -15.71 10.13 2.66
N PHE A 319 -14.89 9.65 1.74
CA PHE A 319 -13.54 9.16 2.01
C PHE A 319 -12.57 9.64 0.94
N ASN A 320 -11.28 9.67 1.26
CA ASN A 320 -10.22 9.98 0.30
C ASN A 320 -9.43 8.71 -0.03
N LEU A 321 -9.05 8.58 -1.28
CA LEU A 321 -8.29 7.43 -1.78
C LEU A 321 -7.17 7.91 -2.71
N ASN A 322 -5.97 7.36 -2.55
CA ASN A 322 -4.86 7.50 -3.49
C ASN A 322 -4.75 6.17 -4.23
N VAL A 323 -5.08 6.17 -5.52
CA VAL A 323 -4.94 5.01 -6.41
C VAL A 323 -3.98 5.37 -7.54
N GLN A 324 -2.95 4.54 -7.73
CA GLN A 324 -1.92 4.70 -8.74
C GLN A 324 -1.71 3.39 -9.50
N PRO A 325 -1.37 3.44 -10.81
CA PRO A 325 -1.24 2.23 -11.60
C PRO A 325 -0.08 1.33 -11.13
N PRO A 326 -0.17 0.00 -11.37
CA PRO A 326 0.94 -0.94 -11.14
C PRO A 326 2.18 -0.47 -11.89
N ASN A 327 3.35 -0.61 -11.27
CA ASN A 327 4.61 -0.05 -11.73
C ASN A 327 5.63 -1.17 -12.03
N PRO A 328 5.71 -1.64 -13.28
CA PRO A 328 6.58 -2.76 -13.64
C PRO A 328 8.03 -2.30 -13.90
N PHE A 329 8.98 -3.13 -13.47
CA PHE A 329 10.42 -2.93 -13.65
C PHE A 329 11.13 -4.24 -14.01
N PRO A 330 11.89 -4.31 -15.11
CA PRO A 330 12.72 -5.48 -15.41
C PRO A 330 13.84 -5.69 -14.38
N VAL A 331 13.95 -6.92 -13.86
CA VAL A 331 14.98 -7.31 -12.89
C VAL A 331 16.28 -7.62 -13.64
N SER A 332 17.32 -6.82 -13.36
CA SER A 332 18.70 -7.05 -13.81
C SER A 332 18.84 -7.61 -15.24
N PRO A 333 18.19 -7.03 -16.27
CA PRO A 333 18.27 -7.56 -17.63
C PRO A 333 19.74 -7.59 -18.08
N ASN A 334 20.16 -8.69 -18.70
CA ASN A 334 21.48 -8.81 -19.31
C ASN A 334 21.66 -7.69 -20.35
N LEU A 335 22.27 -6.57 -19.97
CA LEU A 335 22.46 -5.39 -20.83
C LEU A 335 23.27 -5.69 -22.09
N GLN A 336 23.97 -6.84 -22.12
CA GLN A 336 24.55 -7.43 -23.30
C GLN A 336 24.20 -8.92 -23.40
N ILE A 337 23.52 -9.30 -24.48
CA ILE A 337 23.24 -10.70 -24.84
C ILE A 337 24.19 -11.09 -25.98
N THR A 338 24.99 -12.14 -25.81
CA THR A 338 25.89 -12.61 -26.87
C THR A 338 25.33 -13.86 -27.54
N ARG A 339 24.98 -13.76 -28.82
CA ARG A 339 24.55 -14.88 -29.67
C ARG A 339 25.72 -15.41 -30.49
N GLN A 340 26.01 -16.70 -30.40
CA GLN A 340 27.12 -17.34 -31.12
C GLN A 340 26.82 -18.79 -31.51
N ALA A 341 27.61 -19.36 -32.42
CA ALA A 341 27.52 -20.77 -32.80
C ALA A 341 27.80 -21.69 -31.59
N PRO A 342 27.16 -22.88 -31.50
CA PRO A 342 27.38 -23.79 -30.38
C PRO A 342 28.82 -24.31 -30.31
N GLU A 343 29.35 -24.57 -29.11
CA GLU A 343 30.73 -25.04 -28.92
C GLU A 343 31.04 -26.37 -29.66
N TYR A 344 30.03 -27.22 -29.87
CA TYR A 344 30.17 -28.48 -30.59
C TYR A 344 30.19 -28.33 -32.13
N ASP A 345 29.70 -27.20 -32.68
CA ASP A 345 29.92 -26.82 -34.08
C ASP A 345 30.18 -25.30 -34.21
N PRO A 346 31.39 -24.82 -33.89
CA PRO A 346 31.74 -23.39 -33.90
C PRO A 346 31.71 -22.74 -35.29
N PHE A 347 31.37 -23.50 -36.34
CA PHE A 347 31.25 -23.05 -37.71
C PHE A 347 29.79 -23.03 -38.20
N ASN A 348 28.82 -23.30 -37.32
CA ASN A 348 27.41 -23.29 -37.67
C ASN A 348 26.91 -21.85 -37.93
N THR A 349 26.39 -21.60 -39.13
CA THR A 349 25.89 -20.28 -39.56
C THR A 349 24.39 -20.09 -39.38
N GLU A 350 23.66 -21.16 -39.07
CA GLU A 350 22.19 -21.18 -39.01
C GLU A 350 21.70 -21.18 -37.56
N LEU A 351 22.38 -21.92 -36.67
CA LEU A 351 22.07 -22.00 -35.25
C LEU A 351 22.97 -21.06 -34.44
N LEU A 352 22.34 -20.11 -33.74
CA LEU A 352 23.00 -19.16 -32.85
C LEU A 352 22.32 -19.17 -31.46
N LEU A 353 23.08 -19.56 -30.44
CA LEU A 353 22.61 -19.65 -29.06
C LEU A 353 23.00 -18.40 -28.27
N PRO A 354 22.15 -17.91 -27.34
CA PRO A 354 20.81 -18.42 -27.06
C PRO A 354 19.76 -18.05 -28.14
N GLU A 355 18.69 -18.83 -28.21
CA GLU A 355 17.52 -18.58 -29.07
C GLU A 355 16.45 -17.76 -28.37
N THR A 356 16.38 -17.81 -27.03
CA THR A 356 15.48 -17.00 -26.20
C THR A 356 16.25 -16.35 -25.05
N GLN A 357 15.73 -15.24 -24.53
CA GLN A 357 16.18 -14.66 -23.25
C GLN A 357 14.97 -14.50 -22.34
N GLU A 358 15.07 -15.03 -21.13
CA GLU A 358 14.08 -14.82 -20.07
C GLU A 358 14.23 -13.40 -19.51
N ILE A 359 13.11 -12.70 -19.34
CA ILE A 359 13.04 -11.36 -18.74
C ILE A 359 12.10 -11.42 -17.54
N GLU A 360 12.68 -11.38 -16.34
CA GLU A 360 11.95 -11.25 -15.09
C GLU A 360 11.57 -9.78 -14.83
N ILE A 361 10.42 -9.54 -14.20
CA ILE A 361 9.96 -8.22 -13.78
C ILE A 361 9.48 -8.23 -12.32
N ILE A 362 9.68 -7.12 -11.62
CA ILE A 362 9.01 -6.82 -10.35
C ILE A 362 7.92 -5.78 -10.63
N ILE A 363 6.77 -5.92 -9.97
CA ILE A 363 5.64 -5.01 -10.11
C ILE A 363 5.34 -4.40 -8.75
N GLU A 364 5.61 -3.11 -8.61
CA GLU A 364 5.32 -2.36 -7.39
C GLU A 364 3.97 -1.63 -7.49
N PHE A 365 3.29 -1.46 -6.37
CA PHE A 365 2.09 -0.65 -6.27
C PHE A 365 2.41 0.63 -5.48
N PRO A 366 2.61 1.80 -6.12
CA PRO A 366 3.08 3.02 -5.44
C PRO A 366 2.09 3.60 -4.42
N ASP A 367 0.83 3.17 -4.48
CA ASP A 367 -0.22 3.49 -3.50
C ASP A 367 -0.23 2.53 -2.29
N GLY A 368 0.59 1.47 -2.30
CA GLY A 368 0.68 0.46 -1.25
C GLY A 368 -0.37 -0.64 -1.33
N PHE A 369 -1.31 -0.59 -2.29
CA PHE A 369 -2.38 -1.56 -2.44
C PHE A 369 -1.98 -2.64 -3.44
N SER A 370 -1.64 -3.85 -2.96
CA SER A 370 -1.40 -5.00 -3.84
C SER A 370 -2.69 -5.44 -4.52
N ARG A 371 -2.71 -5.52 -5.85
CA ARG A 371 -3.89 -5.87 -6.64
C ARG A 371 -3.60 -6.99 -7.63
N PRO A 372 -4.58 -7.86 -7.94
CA PRO A 372 -4.41 -8.84 -9.00
C PRO A 372 -4.20 -8.16 -10.35
N LEU A 373 -3.47 -8.84 -11.24
CA LEU A 373 -3.18 -8.37 -12.58
C LEU A 373 -4.09 -9.07 -13.59
N THR A 374 -4.45 -8.32 -14.63
CA THR A 374 -5.21 -8.84 -15.78
C THR A 374 -4.26 -9.23 -16.91
N ARG A 375 -3.17 -8.48 -17.09
CA ARG A 375 -2.22 -8.65 -18.19
C ARG A 375 -0.86 -8.04 -17.86
N THR A 376 0.21 -8.66 -18.35
CA THR A 376 1.51 -7.99 -18.50
C THR A 376 2.04 -8.23 -19.93
N THR A 377 2.70 -7.23 -20.51
CA THR A 377 3.10 -7.25 -21.93
C THR A 377 4.55 -6.77 -22.08
N LEU A 378 5.40 -7.56 -22.74
CA LEU A 378 6.77 -7.23 -23.08
C LEU A 378 6.83 -6.54 -24.45
N TYR A 379 7.44 -5.37 -24.50
CA TYR A 379 7.69 -4.62 -25.72
C TYR A 379 9.19 -4.56 -26.02
N VAL A 380 9.55 -4.80 -27.29
CA VAL A 380 10.90 -4.62 -27.81
C VAL A 380 10.85 -3.76 -29.06
N ASP A 381 11.57 -2.64 -29.04
CA ASP A 381 11.55 -1.59 -30.07
C ASP A 381 10.14 -1.07 -30.39
N GLY A 382 9.24 -1.11 -29.40
CA GLY A 382 7.83 -0.69 -29.52
C GLY A 382 6.88 -1.73 -30.10
N MET A 383 7.35 -2.93 -30.44
CA MET A 383 6.51 -4.07 -30.84
C MET A 383 6.31 -5.04 -29.68
N ILE A 384 5.15 -5.71 -29.61
CA ILE A 384 4.91 -6.77 -28.61
C ILE A 384 5.84 -7.95 -28.95
N ALA A 385 6.66 -8.35 -27.99
CA ALA A 385 7.53 -9.51 -28.08
C ALA A 385 6.96 -10.72 -27.33
N ASP A 386 6.26 -10.49 -26.22
CA ASP A 386 5.58 -11.52 -25.42
C ASP A 386 4.42 -10.91 -24.60
N GLU A 387 3.43 -11.70 -24.19
CA GLU A 387 2.27 -11.23 -23.43
C GLU A 387 1.66 -12.31 -22.53
N ASN A 388 1.60 -12.03 -21.22
CA ASN A 388 0.96 -12.87 -20.22
C ASN A 388 -0.48 -12.40 -19.95
N THR A 389 -1.43 -13.31 -20.10
CA THR A 389 -2.86 -13.11 -19.73
C THR A 389 -3.31 -14.03 -18.59
N THR A 390 -2.38 -14.81 -18.04
CA THR A 390 -2.53 -15.71 -16.89
C THR A 390 -1.22 -15.73 -16.11
N GLU A 391 -1.25 -16.08 -14.83
CA GLU A 391 -0.03 -16.26 -14.02
C GLU A 391 0.90 -17.35 -14.62
N PRO A 392 2.24 -17.21 -14.50
CA PRO A 392 2.98 -16.08 -13.90
C PRO A 392 2.92 -14.79 -14.76
N PHE A 393 2.80 -13.64 -14.11
CA PHE A 393 2.78 -12.32 -14.76
C PHE A 393 4.16 -11.62 -14.75
N ASP A 394 5.11 -12.19 -14.03
CA ASP A 394 6.43 -11.67 -13.67
C ASP A 394 7.58 -12.19 -14.55
N THR A 395 7.30 -13.08 -15.51
CA THR A 395 8.31 -13.68 -16.39
C THR A 395 7.88 -13.60 -17.86
N PHE A 396 8.80 -13.22 -18.75
CA PHE A 396 8.60 -13.23 -20.21
C PHE A 396 9.70 -14.01 -20.94
N THR A 397 9.36 -14.55 -22.11
CA THR A 397 10.30 -15.22 -23.04
C THR A 397 10.54 -14.37 -24.28
N TRP A 398 11.64 -13.62 -24.34
CA TRP A 398 12.02 -12.86 -25.52
C TRP A 398 12.65 -13.78 -26.59
N ASP A 399 11.95 -13.98 -27.72
CA ASP A 399 12.51 -14.67 -28.89
C ASP A 399 13.61 -13.84 -29.56
N LEU A 400 14.83 -14.38 -29.52
CA LEU A 400 16.02 -13.78 -30.10
C LEU A 400 16.32 -14.26 -31.53
N THR A 401 15.65 -15.32 -32.02
CA THR A 401 16.01 -16.00 -33.29
C THR A 401 16.14 -15.02 -34.45
N GLN A 402 15.22 -14.06 -34.54
CA GLN A 402 15.17 -12.94 -35.48
C GLN A 402 16.45 -12.06 -35.57
N TYR A 403 17.24 -11.92 -34.50
CA TYR A 403 18.39 -11.01 -34.48
C TYR A 403 19.66 -11.66 -35.06
N SER A 404 19.85 -11.53 -36.38
CA SER A 404 21.01 -12.07 -37.13
C SER A 404 22.19 -11.10 -37.29
N SER A 405 22.11 -9.91 -36.68
CA SER A 405 23.14 -8.88 -36.65
C SER A 405 23.17 -8.21 -35.28
N SER A 406 24.35 -7.76 -34.84
CA SER A 406 24.47 -7.01 -33.59
C SER A 406 23.68 -5.69 -33.64
N GLY A 407 22.99 -5.35 -32.56
CA GLY A 407 22.14 -4.18 -32.44
C GLY A 407 21.86 -3.82 -30.98
N GLN A 408 21.27 -2.64 -30.77
CA GLN A 408 20.73 -2.22 -29.48
C GLN A 408 19.22 -2.15 -29.62
N HIS A 409 18.51 -2.78 -28.68
CA HIS A 409 17.06 -2.92 -28.66
C HIS A 409 16.51 -2.30 -27.38
N GLN A 410 15.43 -1.54 -27.48
CA GLN A 410 14.78 -0.91 -26.33
C GLN A 410 13.71 -1.83 -25.76
N VAL A 411 13.91 -2.30 -24.54
CA VAL A 411 12.97 -3.19 -23.83
C VAL A 411 12.12 -2.37 -22.86
N MET A 412 10.81 -2.55 -22.93
CA MET A 412 9.80 -1.92 -22.06
C MET A 412 8.78 -2.97 -21.64
N VAL A 413 8.18 -2.82 -20.46
CA VAL A 413 7.14 -3.73 -19.96
C VAL A 413 5.93 -2.95 -19.50
N GLU A 414 4.72 -3.38 -19.87
CA GLU A 414 3.46 -2.86 -19.35
C GLU A 414 2.85 -3.87 -18.36
N ALA A 415 2.26 -3.35 -17.27
CA ALA A 415 1.37 -4.12 -16.40
C ALA A 415 0.00 -3.45 -16.35
N VAL A 416 -1.06 -4.26 -16.31
CA VAL A 416 -2.47 -3.84 -16.23
C VAL A 416 -3.15 -4.58 -15.08
N ASP A 417 -3.70 -3.85 -14.11
CA ASP A 417 -4.42 -4.44 -12.96
C ASP A 417 -5.90 -4.75 -13.26
N THR A 418 -6.61 -5.33 -12.28
CA THR A 418 -8.05 -5.63 -12.38
C THR A 418 -8.97 -4.40 -12.41
N LEU A 419 -8.46 -3.21 -12.09
CA LEU A 419 -9.18 -1.93 -12.18
C LEU A 419 -9.00 -1.26 -13.55
N GLY A 420 -8.20 -1.87 -14.43
CA GLY A 420 -7.84 -1.33 -15.74
C GLY A 420 -6.79 -0.22 -15.67
N LEU A 421 -6.11 -0.06 -14.54
CA LEU A 421 -4.97 0.86 -14.43
C LEU A 421 -3.74 0.19 -15.04
N SER A 422 -3.04 0.92 -15.92
CA SER A 422 -1.78 0.46 -16.50
C SER A 422 -0.66 1.48 -16.40
N LYS A 423 0.57 0.97 -16.44
CA LYS A 423 1.78 1.76 -16.60
C LYS A 423 2.81 0.95 -17.39
N THR A 424 3.55 1.65 -18.23
CA THR A 424 4.72 1.10 -18.92
C THR A 424 6.01 1.53 -18.20
N SER A 425 6.98 0.64 -18.11
CA SER A 425 8.32 0.93 -17.57
C SER A 425 9.05 1.97 -18.41
N LEU A 426 10.14 2.51 -17.86
CA LEU A 426 11.13 3.21 -18.69
C LEU A 426 11.79 2.21 -19.67
N PRO A 427 12.21 2.65 -20.86
CA PRO A 427 12.95 1.82 -21.81
C PRO A 427 14.36 1.50 -21.30
N ILE A 428 14.71 0.22 -21.32
CA ILE A 428 16.03 -0.28 -20.99
C ILE A 428 16.73 -0.74 -22.29
N PRO A 429 17.88 -0.14 -22.66
CA PRO A 429 18.63 -0.55 -23.84
C PRO A 429 19.40 -1.84 -23.58
N ILE A 430 19.07 -2.92 -24.31
CA ILE A 430 19.80 -4.18 -24.31
C ILE A 430 20.59 -4.34 -25.62
N THR A 431 21.88 -4.67 -25.52
CA THR A 431 22.76 -4.86 -26.68
C THR A 431 22.85 -6.33 -27.08
N VAL A 432 22.18 -6.72 -28.16
CA VAL A 432 22.35 -8.05 -28.75
C VAL A 432 23.61 -8.05 -29.60
N THR A 433 24.59 -8.88 -29.25
CA THR A 433 25.88 -9.02 -29.94
C THR A 433 25.93 -10.36 -30.68
N VAL A 434 25.98 -10.34 -32.01
CA VAL A 434 26.01 -11.56 -32.83
C VAL A 434 27.43 -11.85 -33.30
N ILE A 435 28.05 -12.90 -32.74
CA ILE A 435 29.35 -13.41 -33.17
C ILE A 435 29.12 -14.37 -34.36
N LYS A 436 29.33 -13.85 -35.57
CA LYS A 436 29.24 -14.66 -36.79
C LYS A 436 30.45 -15.62 -36.85
N PRO A 437 30.25 -16.91 -37.15
CA PRO A 437 31.36 -17.85 -37.28
C PRO A 437 32.28 -17.43 -38.43
N PRO A 438 33.58 -17.79 -38.37
CA PRO A 438 34.48 -17.57 -39.50
C PRO A 438 33.96 -18.29 -40.73
N SER A 439 33.93 -17.60 -41.87
CA SER A 439 33.42 -18.13 -43.14
C SER A 439 34.48 -18.07 -44.25
N GLY A 440 34.23 -18.79 -45.36
CA GLY A 440 35.14 -18.87 -46.50
C GLY A 440 36.27 -19.90 -46.37
N PRO A 441 37.32 -19.83 -47.22
CA PRO A 441 38.31 -20.91 -47.36
C PRO A 441 39.16 -21.16 -46.10
N VAL A 442 39.35 -20.14 -45.26
CA VAL A 442 40.07 -20.27 -43.98
C VAL A 442 39.27 -21.12 -42.99
N ALA A 443 37.95 -20.96 -42.95
CA ALA A 443 37.05 -21.75 -42.12
C ALA A 443 36.97 -23.21 -42.58
N PHE A 444 36.96 -23.45 -43.89
CA PHE A 444 37.07 -24.80 -44.46
C PHE A 444 38.38 -25.49 -44.03
N LEU A 445 39.52 -24.80 -44.14
CA LEU A 445 40.82 -25.33 -43.70
C LEU A 445 40.87 -25.57 -42.18
N ALA A 446 40.16 -24.77 -41.38
CA ALA A 446 40.05 -24.97 -39.94
C ALA A 446 39.17 -26.18 -39.58
N LYS A 447 37.94 -26.25 -40.11
CA LYS A 447 36.97 -27.34 -39.85
C LYS A 447 37.48 -28.70 -40.33
N TYR A 448 38.20 -28.75 -41.46
CA TYR A 448 38.75 -29.98 -42.02
C TYR A 448 40.24 -30.22 -41.72
N ARG A 449 40.87 -29.46 -40.81
CA ARG A 449 42.33 -29.56 -40.55
C ARG A 449 42.79 -31.02 -40.35
N THR A 450 42.11 -31.78 -39.50
CA THR A 450 42.48 -33.17 -39.17
C THR A 450 42.36 -34.12 -40.36
N PRO A 451 41.19 -34.29 -41.01
CA PRO A 451 41.08 -35.14 -42.21
C PRO A 451 41.92 -34.64 -43.39
N LEU A 452 42.13 -33.33 -43.54
CA LEU A 452 43.01 -32.77 -44.58
C LEU A 452 44.49 -33.09 -44.29
N THR A 453 44.94 -33.07 -43.02
CA THR A 453 46.29 -33.51 -42.66
C THR A 453 46.48 -35.02 -42.78
N PHE A 454 45.50 -35.85 -42.39
CA PHE A 454 45.57 -37.30 -42.63
C PHE A 454 45.56 -37.60 -44.14
N GLY A 455 44.72 -36.91 -44.91
CA GLY A 455 44.72 -36.98 -46.37
C GLY A 455 46.06 -36.57 -46.97
N ALA A 456 46.67 -35.48 -46.50
CA ALA A 456 47.99 -35.02 -46.93
C ALA A 456 49.12 -35.99 -46.53
N ILE A 457 49.04 -36.63 -45.35
CA ILE A 457 50.00 -37.66 -44.91
C ILE A 457 49.86 -38.92 -45.77
N ILE A 458 48.63 -39.37 -46.07
CA ILE A 458 48.37 -40.49 -46.97
C ILE A 458 48.86 -40.16 -48.38
N PHE A 459 48.60 -38.94 -48.88
CA PHE A 459 49.03 -38.50 -50.20
C PHE A 459 50.55 -38.36 -50.31
N ALA A 460 51.21 -37.82 -49.27
CA ALA A 460 52.67 -37.78 -49.17
C ALA A 460 53.29 -39.18 -49.04
N GLY A 461 52.65 -40.08 -48.30
CA GLY A 461 53.04 -41.49 -48.20
C GLY A 461 52.91 -42.21 -49.54
N LEU A 462 51.82 -42.00 -50.28
CA LEU A 462 51.62 -42.53 -51.64
C LEU A 462 52.61 -41.93 -52.64
N ALA A 463 52.89 -40.62 -52.56
CA ALA A 463 53.88 -39.96 -53.40
C ALA A 463 55.30 -40.48 -53.12
N LEU A 464 55.67 -40.66 -51.85
CA LEU A 464 56.95 -41.21 -51.45
C LEU A 464 57.06 -42.71 -51.82
N PHE A 465 55.97 -43.47 -51.71
CA PHE A 465 55.89 -44.83 -52.22
C PHE A 465 56.07 -44.90 -53.74
N ALA A 466 55.45 -44.00 -54.51
CA ALA A 466 55.62 -43.90 -55.96
C ALA A 466 57.06 -43.49 -56.36
N VAL A 467 57.70 -42.60 -55.59
CA VAL A 467 59.13 -42.24 -55.77
C VAL A 467 60.04 -43.44 -55.45
N LEU A 468 59.75 -44.22 -54.39
CA LEU A 468 60.51 -45.44 -54.08
C LEU A 468 60.30 -46.56 -55.13
N LEU A 469 59.09 -46.71 -55.67
CA LEU A 469 58.79 -47.67 -56.74
C LEU A 469 59.48 -47.27 -58.07
N SER A 470 59.49 -45.98 -58.40
CA SER A 470 60.21 -45.46 -59.57
C SER A 470 61.73 -45.42 -59.38
N GLY A 471 62.24 -45.53 -58.15
CA GLY A 471 63.66 -45.72 -57.84
C GLY A 471 64.31 -46.97 -58.46
N ARG A 472 63.53 -47.87 -59.07
CA ARG A 472 64.02 -49.04 -59.83
C ARG A 472 63.75 -48.96 -61.35
N LEU A 473 63.16 -47.88 -61.84
CA LEU A 473 62.83 -47.66 -63.26
C LEU A 473 63.42 -46.33 -63.74
N ARG A 474 64.54 -46.40 -64.47
CA ARG A 474 65.15 -45.23 -65.14
C ARG A 474 64.18 -44.68 -66.19
N PHE A 475 63.52 -43.57 -65.90
CA PHE A 475 62.88 -42.73 -66.91
C PHE A 475 63.66 -41.43 -67.12
N LEU A 476 63.66 -40.99 -68.38
CA LEU A 476 64.62 -40.03 -68.93
C LEU A 476 64.31 -38.58 -68.55
N SER A 477 65.35 -37.75 -68.63
CA SER A 477 65.36 -36.36 -68.19
C SER A 477 64.44 -35.43 -69.00
N LEU A 478 63.43 -34.85 -68.36
CA LEU A 478 62.70 -33.67 -68.86
C LEU A 478 63.52 -32.36 -68.75
N ARG A 479 64.82 -32.42 -69.08
CA ARG A 479 65.66 -31.24 -69.34
C ARG A 479 65.80 -30.93 -70.84
N ALA A 480 65.39 -31.84 -71.72
CA ALA A 480 65.55 -31.71 -73.17
C ALA A 480 64.37 -31.03 -73.91
N VAL A 481 63.44 -30.36 -73.20
CA VAL A 481 62.19 -29.80 -73.79
C VAL A 481 62.00 -28.30 -73.52
N GLN A 482 62.95 -27.64 -72.84
CA GLN A 482 62.87 -26.19 -72.56
C GLN A 482 64.00 -25.34 -73.19
N GLU A 483 64.92 -25.94 -73.95
CA GLU A 483 65.97 -25.20 -74.68
C GLU A 483 65.57 -24.80 -76.11
N GLU A 484 64.49 -25.35 -76.69
CA GLU A 484 64.01 -25.03 -78.06
C GLU A 484 63.07 -23.81 -78.16
N ARG A 485 63.00 -22.92 -77.16
CA ARG A 485 62.25 -21.65 -77.26
C ARG A 485 63.05 -20.42 -76.83
N ARG A 486 64.37 -20.43 -77.03
CA ARG A 486 65.26 -19.29 -76.79
C ARG A 486 66.37 -19.13 -77.83
N ALA A 487 65.99 -18.99 -79.10
CA ALA A 487 66.81 -18.32 -80.11
C ALA A 487 65.96 -17.97 -81.34
N GLU A 488 65.35 -16.79 -81.37
CA GLU A 488 65.20 -16.06 -82.64
C GLU A 488 64.91 -14.56 -82.43
N ASN A 489 65.73 -13.76 -83.11
CA ASN A 489 65.61 -12.33 -83.45
C ASN A 489 66.07 -11.25 -82.44
N ASP A 490 67.05 -10.49 -82.95
CA ASP A 490 67.78 -9.33 -82.40
C ASP A 490 67.45 -8.09 -83.31
N PRO A 491 68.21 -6.97 -83.44
CA PRO A 491 67.66 -5.68 -83.01
C PRO A 491 67.81 -4.49 -84.02
N LEU A 492 67.45 -3.29 -83.51
CA LEU A 492 68.05 -1.95 -83.79
C LEU A 492 67.66 -1.13 -85.05
N THR A 493 67.00 0.02 -84.81
CA THR A 493 67.52 1.36 -85.18
C THR A 493 66.87 2.47 -84.32
N GLN A 494 67.51 3.64 -84.21
CA GLN A 494 67.31 4.72 -83.18
C GLN A 494 66.81 6.06 -83.85
N PRO A 495 66.85 7.32 -83.29
CA PRO A 495 67.32 7.84 -81.98
C PRO A 495 66.61 9.08 -81.29
N ILE A 496 66.83 9.24 -79.96
CA ILE A 496 67.32 10.42 -79.14
C ILE A 496 66.88 11.87 -79.52
N PRO A 497 66.32 12.75 -78.63
CA PRO A 497 67.06 13.60 -77.61
C PRO A 497 66.33 13.83 -76.24
N LEU A 498 66.97 13.84 -75.05
CA LEU A 498 67.96 14.73 -74.39
C LEU A 498 67.39 15.92 -73.54
N LEU A 499 67.73 15.88 -72.23
CA LEU A 499 68.03 16.99 -71.30
C LEU A 499 66.93 17.91 -70.65
N LYS A 500 66.86 17.75 -69.31
CA LYS A 500 66.92 18.80 -68.24
C LYS A 500 65.65 19.54 -67.74
N GLN A 501 65.61 19.63 -66.39
CA GLN A 501 65.28 20.80 -65.56
C GLN A 501 63.89 20.88 -64.88
N GLU A 502 63.90 20.83 -63.53
CA GLU A 502 62.88 21.31 -62.57
C GLU A 502 62.73 22.86 -62.62
N PRO A 503 61.68 23.52 -62.06
CA PRO A 503 60.85 23.06 -60.93
C PRO A 503 59.31 23.31 -60.99
N GLU A 504 58.65 22.81 -59.93
CA GLU A 504 57.37 23.19 -59.28
C GLU A 504 56.33 24.11 -59.99
N ILE A 505 55.08 23.61 -60.14
CA ILE A 505 53.90 24.22 -59.47
C ILE A 505 52.97 23.10 -58.94
N ALA A 506 52.82 23.13 -57.61
CA ALA A 506 51.75 22.72 -56.69
C ALA A 506 50.41 22.07 -57.15
N ILE A 507 49.81 21.38 -56.16
CA ILE A 507 48.41 20.94 -55.95
C ILE A 507 48.07 19.49 -56.40
N GLU A 508 47.63 18.55 -55.53
CA GLU A 508 47.54 18.57 -54.04
C GLU A 508 47.54 17.19 -53.30
N LYS A 509 47.43 17.30 -51.97
CA LYS A 509 47.04 16.41 -50.85
C LYS A 509 46.19 15.14 -51.16
N SER A 510 46.26 14.03 -50.40
CA SER A 510 47.15 13.68 -49.27
C SER A 510 47.02 12.20 -48.80
N LYS A 511 48.05 11.71 -48.07
CA LYS A 511 48.02 10.81 -46.88
C LYS A 511 47.19 9.49 -46.97
N LYS A 512 47.71 8.30 -46.62
CA LYS A 512 48.49 7.97 -45.40
C LYS A 512 49.37 6.73 -45.60
N ARG A 513 50.44 6.64 -44.81
CA ARG A 513 51.55 5.67 -44.90
C ARG A 513 51.30 4.45 -44.00
N LYS A 514 51.47 3.23 -44.50
CA LYS A 514 51.56 2.01 -43.67
C LYS A 514 52.99 1.81 -43.16
N THR A 515 53.14 1.44 -41.88
CA THR A 515 54.42 0.98 -41.30
C THR A 515 54.15 -0.20 -40.35
N LYS A 516 55.07 -1.17 -40.33
CA LYS A 516 54.96 -2.43 -39.58
C LYS A 516 55.04 -2.21 -38.06
N PRO A 517 54.42 -3.08 -37.23
CA PRO A 517 54.70 -3.13 -35.80
C PRO A 517 56.07 -3.75 -35.52
N LYS A 518 56.72 -3.29 -34.45
CA LYS A 518 57.95 -3.86 -33.89
C LYS A 518 57.68 -4.25 -32.43
N LYS A 519 58.27 -5.36 -31.98
CA LYS A 519 58.23 -5.82 -30.58
C LYS A 519 58.83 -4.77 -29.62
N THR A 520 58.14 -4.56 -28.51
CA THR A 520 58.63 -4.11 -27.19
C THR A 520 57.61 -4.61 -26.18
N GLU A 521 57.95 -5.62 -25.39
CA GLU A 521 58.56 -5.52 -24.04
C GLU A 521 57.51 -5.34 -22.94
N ALA A 522 57.43 -6.34 -22.05
CA ALA A 522 56.53 -6.36 -20.90
C ALA A 522 57.08 -5.45 -19.79
N GLY A 523 56.52 -4.25 -19.68
CA GLY A 523 56.81 -3.33 -18.58
C GLY A 523 56.10 -3.77 -17.29
N SER A 524 56.80 -4.54 -16.45
CA SER A 524 56.41 -4.72 -15.04
C SER A 524 56.33 -3.37 -14.35
N LYS A 525 55.13 -2.96 -13.92
CA LYS A 525 54.96 -1.81 -13.01
C LYS A 525 54.81 -2.32 -11.59
N SER A 526 55.86 -2.07 -10.81
CA SER A 526 55.93 -2.20 -9.35
C SER A 526 54.67 -1.66 -8.67
N SER A 527 54.02 -2.48 -7.85
CA SER A 527 53.00 -2.04 -6.90
C SER A 527 53.66 -1.23 -5.79
N LYS A 528 53.36 0.07 -5.71
CA LYS A 528 53.50 0.79 -4.43
C LYS A 528 52.59 0.11 -3.41
N GLU A 529 53.13 -0.29 -2.27
CA GLU A 529 52.30 -0.87 -1.21
C GLU A 529 51.49 0.23 -0.52
N ALA A 530 50.16 0.08 -0.50
CA ALA A 530 49.26 0.99 0.20
C ALA A 530 49.42 0.87 1.72
N PHE A 531 49.40 1.99 2.44
CA PHE A 531 49.41 2.00 3.91
C PHE A 531 48.01 1.86 4.53
N ALA A 532 46.95 2.08 3.74
CA ALA A 532 45.57 1.81 4.11
C ALA A 532 44.76 1.30 2.91
N SER A 533 43.60 0.70 3.16
CA SER A 533 42.65 0.28 2.13
C SER A 533 41.20 0.35 2.60
N PHE A 534 40.27 0.41 1.65
CA PHE A 534 38.84 0.19 1.90
C PHE A 534 38.44 -1.21 1.44
N VAL A 535 37.90 -2.02 2.34
CA VAL A 535 37.36 -3.36 2.05
C VAL A 535 35.85 -3.25 1.92
N LYS A 536 35.25 -3.60 0.78
CA LYS A 536 33.79 -3.52 0.60
C LYS A 536 33.08 -4.49 1.56
N ILE A 537 32.02 -4.03 2.21
CA ILE A 537 31.14 -4.85 3.06
C ILE A 537 29.80 -5.01 2.32
N ASN A 538 29.27 -6.22 2.30
CA ASN A 538 27.94 -6.53 1.77
C ASN A 538 26.84 -6.17 2.81
N PRO A 539 25.56 -6.02 2.41
CA PRO A 539 24.47 -5.72 3.35
C PRO A 539 24.28 -6.74 4.49
N ASP A 540 24.80 -7.95 4.35
CA ASP A 540 24.82 -9.01 5.37
C ASP A 540 25.95 -8.85 6.41
N GLY A 541 26.77 -7.81 6.30
CA GLY A 541 27.92 -7.54 7.18
C GLY A 541 29.20 -8.30 6.83
N GLN A 542 29.20 -9.16 5.80
CA GLN A 542 30.38 -9.91 5.37
C GLN A 542 31.25 -9.08 4.41
N PHE A 543 32.55 -9.36 4.37
CA PHE A 543 33.43 -8.75 3.38
C PHE A 543 33.09 -9.27 1.97
N ALA A 544 32.87 -8.35 1.03
CA ALA A 544 32.63 -8.72 -0.36
C ALA A 544 33.88 -9.38 -0.96
N PRO A 545 33.74 -10.36 -1.88
CA PRO A 545 34.86 -11.02 -2.56
C PRO A 545 35.49 -10.15 -3.66
N VAL A 546 35.66 -8.86 -3.40
CA VAL A 546 36.21 -7.83 -4.30
C VAL A 546 37.56 -7.37 -3.73
N PRO A 547 38.61 -7.18 -4.56
CA PRO A 547 39.90 -6.67 -4.07
C PRO A 547 39.75 -5.35 -3.28
N PRO A 548 40.40 -5.20 -2.11
CA PRO A 548 40.39 -3.96 -1.36
C PRO A 548 40.90 -2.78 -2.18
N LEU A 549 40.24 -1.63 -2.05
CA LEU A 549 40.59 -0.39 -2.72
C LEU A 549 41.80 0.24 -2.02
N PRO A 550 42.99 0.34 -2.65
CA PRO A 550 44.21 0.78 -1.99
C PRO A 550 44.28 2.31 -1.89
N VAL A 551 44.64 2.82 -0.71
CA VAL A 551 44.91 4.26 -0.50
C VAL A 551 46.40 4.53 -0.78
N ASN A 552 46.69 4.87 -2.04
CA ASN A 552 48.05 5.04 -2.58
C ASN A 552 48.49 6.50 -2.77
N ASP A 553 47.54 7.41 -2.94
CA ASP A 553 47.77 8.81 -3.30
C ASP A 553 47.45 9.75 -2.12
N SER A 554 48.06 10.94 -2.10
CA SER A 554 47.87 11.94 -1.04
C SER A 554 46.46 12.53 -1.01
N GLU A 555 45.74 12.46 -2.12
CA GLU A 555 44.35 12.85 -2.27
C GLU A 555 43.66 11.84 -3.19
N ILE A 556 42.53 11.28 -2.76
CA ILE A 556 41.70 10.34 -3.52
C ILE A 556 40.30 10.91 -3.59
N ILE A 557 39.79 11.06 -4.81
CA ILE A 557 38.43 11.53 -5.08
C ILE A 557 37.58 10.33 -5.49
N PHE A 558 36.45 10.13 -4.79
CA PHE A 558 35.46 9.09 -5.01
C PHE A 558 34.24 9.66 -5.72
N GLY A 559 33.70 8.93 -6.69
CA GLY A 559 32.48 9.31 -7.40
C GLY A 559 32.26 8.48 -8.66
N THR A 560 31.28 8.88 -9.48
CA THR A 560 30.94 8.22 -10.75
C THR A 560 31.63 8.83 -11.98
N ASP A 561 32.25 10.02 -11.89
CA ASP A 561 32.90 10.69 -13.02
C ASP A 561 34.35 10.18 -13.25
N PRO A 562 34.65 9.48 -14.37
CA PRO A 562 35.99 8.95 -14.67
C PRO A 562 37.03 10.01 -15.04
N VAL A 563 36.64 11.28 -15.24
CA VAL A 563 37.53 12.39 -15.56
C VAL A 563 37.94 13.16 -14.30
N GLN A 564 37.06 13.21 -13.28
CA GLN A 564 37.28 13.97 -12.05
C GLN A 564 37.65 13.10 -10.84
N CYS A 565 37.29 11.81 -10.84
CA CYS A 565 37.53 10.92 -9.70
C CYS A 565 38.81 10.09 -9.87
N THR A 566 39.56 9.97 -8.78
CA THR A 566 40.72 9.06 -8.68
C THR A 566 40.25 7.60 -8.58
N LEU A 567 39.11 7.39 -7.92
CA LEU A 567 38.53 6.08 -7.69
C LEU A 567 37.04 6.10 -8.06
N ILE A 568 36.71 5.35 -9.09
CA ILE A 568 35.34 5.25 -9.60
C ILE A 568 34.57 4.24 -8.75
N LEU A 569 33.43 4.66 -8.22
CA LEU A 569 32.48 3.81 -7.50
C LEU A 569 31.22 3.67 -8.34
N ASP A 570 30.91 2.43 -8.74
CA ASP A 570 29.80 2.10 -9.64
C ASP A 570 28.54 1.78 -8.83
N ASP A 571 27.76 2.83 -8.51
CA ASP A 571 26.48 2.74 -7.81
C ASP A 571 25.62 4.01 -8.06
N ALA A 572 24.31 3.84 -8.22
CA ALA A 572 23.39 4.93 -8.55
C ALA A 572 23.21 5.98 -7.43
N SER A 573 23.52 5.62 -6.18
CA SER A 573 23.50 6.55 -5.03
C SER A 573 24.71 7.48 -4.98
N ILE A 574 25.69 7.32 -5.89
CA ILE A 574 26.97 8.01 -5.86
C ILE A 574 27.03 9.14 -6.89
N SER A 575 27.10 10.36 -6.38
CA SER A 575 27.30 11.58 -7.17
C SER A 575 28.59 11.58 -8.00
N SER A 576 28.61 12.38 -9.08
CA SER A 576 29.73 12.49 -10.02
C SER A 576 31.07 12.73 -9.33
N ILE A 577 31.09 13.62 -8.33
CA ILE A 577 32.14 13.76 -7.33
C ILE A 577 31.44 13.66 -5.97
N HIS A 578 31.64 12.54 -5.27
CA HIS A 578 30.89 12.21 -4.05
C HIS A 578 31.67 12.59 -2.79
N ALA A 579 32.90 12.08 -2.64
CA ALA A 579 33.72 12.31 -1.46
C ALA A 579 35.20 12.44 -1.81
N ARG A 580 35.99 12.95 -0.87
CA ARG A 580 37.42 13.19 -1.03
C ARG A 580 38.16 12.79 0.24
N LEU A 581 39.10 11.85 0.12
CA LEU A 581 40.01 11.50 1.19
C LEU A 581 41.34 12.24 0.98
N ARG A 582 41.81 12.93 2.02
CA ARG A 582 43.13 13.58 2.06
C ARG A 582 43.99 12.93 3.14
N ILE A 583 45.25 12.69 2.81
CA ILE A 583 46.27 12.36 3.81
C ILE A 583 46.77 13.68 4.40
N THR A 584 46.66 13.84 5.72
CA THR A 584 47.10 15.05 6.43
C THR A 584 48.60 15.01 6.73
N ASP A 585 49.24 16.16 6.95
CA ASP A 585 50.70 16.27 7.16
C ASP A 585 51.23 15.45 8.36
N ASP A 586 50.35 15.12 9.30
CA ASP A 586 50.61 14.25 10.46
C ASP A 586 50.34 12.76 10.21
N GLY A 587 50.14 12.35 8.94
CA GLY A 587 49.90 10.98 8.51
C GLY A 587 48.47 10.47 8.78
N GLY A 588 47.54 11.37 9.13
CA GLY A 588 46.12 11.05 9.29
C GLY A 588 45.36 10.92 7.96
N TYR A 589 44.12 10.43 8.05
CA TYR A 589 43.22 10.24 6.92
C TYR A 589 41.95 11.05 7.15
N LEU A 590 41.79 12.18 6.45
CA LEU A 590 40.65 13.09 6.56
C LEU A 590 39.70 12.89 5.38
N LEU A 591 38.50 12.40 5.66
CA LEU A 591 37.44 12.19 4.68
C LEU A 591 36.50 13.40 4.67
N LEU A 592 36.23 13.97 3.49
CA LEU A 592 35.31 15.09 3.30
C LEU A 592 34.22 14.69 2.29
N ASP A 593 32.97 15.02 2.60
CA ASP A 593 31.88 14.92 1.64
C ASP A 593 31.96 16.11 0.67
N ASN A 594 31.67 15.88 -0.61
CA ASN A 594 31.78 16.90 -1.65
C ASN A 594 30.39 17.44 -2.05
N ASN A 595 29.52 17.65 -1.05
CA ASN A 595 28.08 17.94 -1.20
C ASN A 595 27.36 16.87 -2.05
N SER A 596 27.58 15.61 -1.72
CA SER A 596 26.97 14.49 -2.43
C SER A 596 25.47 14.39 -2.13
N VAL A 597 24.71 13.89 -3.11
CA VAL A 597 23.25 13.71 -2.97
C VAL A 597 22.90 12.58 -2.01
N GLY A 598 23.72 11.52 -2.00
CA GLY A 598 23.57 10.38 -1.10
C GLY A 598 24.13 10.60 0.31
N GLY A 599 25.02 11.59 0.49
CA GLY A 599 25.76 11.80 1.73
C GLY A 599 26.89 10.77 1.94
N THR A 600 27.88 11.19 2.72
CA THR A 600 28.93 10.32 3.25
C THR A 600 28.70 10.11 4.75
N TRP A 601 28.64 8.85 5.19
CA TRP A 601 28.47 8.49 6.60
C TRP A 601 29.67 7.70 7.14
N VAL A 602 29.99 7.85 8.42
CA VAL A 602 30.99 7.05 9.13
C VAL A 602 30.38 6.52 10.42
N ASN A 603 30.42 5.20 10.61
CA ASN A 603 29.82 4.49 11.75
C ASN A 603 28.34 4.88 11.99
N TYR A 604 27.57 5.00 10.91
CA TYR A 604 26.15 5.44 10.85
C TYR A 604 25.86 6.93 11.10
N ASP A 605 26.86 7.74 11.47
CA ASP A 605 26.72 9.20 11.60
C ASP A 605 27.14 9.94 10.32
N ALA A 606 26.48 11.05 9.99
CA ALA A 606 26.88 11.92 8.87
C ALA A 606 28.16 12.67 9.18
N ILE A 607 29.12 12.70 8.25
CA ILE A 607 30.37 13.41 8.48
C ILE A 607 30.14 14.94 8.46
N PRO A 608 30.78 15.70 9.35
CA PRO A 608 30.63 17.15 9.38
C PRO A 608 31.29 17.79 8.15
N HIS A 609 30.83 18.98 7.76
CA HIS A 609 31.34 19.71 6.58
C HIS A 609 32.85 20.01 6.62
N GLU A 610 33.46 20.05 7.81
CA GLU A 610 34.91 20.21 8.01
C GLU A 610 35.73 18.92 7.80
N GLY A 611 35.05 17.78 7.65
CA GLY A 611 35.62 16.46 7.40
C GLY A 611 35.75 15.59 8.66
N TYR A 612 35.75 14.27 8.46
CA TYR A 612 35.89 13.26 9.50
C TYR A 612 37.27 12.58 9.42
N ARG A 613 37.96 12.46 10.55
CA ARG A 613 39.27 11.80 10.62
C ARG A 613 39.13 10.30 10.88
N LEU A 614 39.31 9.50 9.84
CA LEU A 614 39.15 8.04 9.86
C LEU A 614 40.17 7.34 10.76
N ARG A 615 39.71 6.25 11.39
CA ARG A 615 40.44 5.35 12.27
C ARG A 615 40.35 3.92 11.75
N HIS A 616 41.35 3.10 12.05
CA HIS A 616 41.34 1.68 11.69
C HIS A 616 40.07 1.00 12.24
N GLY A 617 39.30 0.37 11.37
CA GLY A 617 38.06 -0.31 11.73
C GLY A 617 36.79 0.54 11.59
N ASP A 618 36.88 1.81 11.17
CA ASP A 618 35.69 2.59 10.85
C ASP A 618 34.92 1.98 9.67
N MET A 619 33.59 2.00 9.77
CA MET A 619 32.69 1.69 8.65
C MET A 619 32.33 2.99 7.93
N VAL A 620 32.57 3.05 6.63
CA VAL A 620 32.41 4.25 5.79
C VAL A 620 31.42 3.94 4.68
N ASN A 621 30.40 4.78 4.55
CA ASN A 621 29.35 4.64 3.55
C ASN A 621 29.42 5.81 2.57
N PHE A 622 29.48 5.48 1.27
CA PHE A 622 29.37 6.43 0.17
C PHE A 622 28.02 6.20 -0.50
N GLY A 623 27.01 6.98 -0.10
CA GLY A 623 25.61 6.61 -0.33
C GLY A 623 25.36 5.19 0.21
N GLN A 624 24.84 4.29 -0.63
CA GLN A 624 24.51 2.92 -0.24
C GLN A 624 25.72 1.98 -0.18
N LEU A 625 26.87 2.32 -0.79
CA LEU A 625 28.05 1.45 -0.75
C LEU A 625 28.78 1.53 0.59
N THR A 626 28.82 0.40 1.31
CA THR A 626 29.48 0.26 2.62
C THR A 626 30.90 -0.31 2.48
N TYR A 627 31.86 0.28 3.18
CA TYR A 627 33.27 -0.13 3.23
C TYR A 627 33.83 -0.15 4.65
N ARG A 628 34.81 -1.00 4.94
CA ARG A 628 35.65 -0.95 6.14
C ARG A 628 36.97 -0.25 5.82
N PHE A 629 37.33 0.78 6.58
CA PHE A 629 38.64 1.42 6.48
C PHE A 629 39.69 0.65 7.30
N MET A 630 40.75 0.16 6.64
CA MET A 630 41.75 -0.73 7.21
C MET A 630 43.16 -0.18 7.01
N LEU A 631 43.84 0.20 8.09
CA LEU A 631 45.28 0.47 8.08
C LEU A 631 46.08 -0.85 7.95
N LYS A 632 47.17 -0.85 7.16
CA LYS A 632 48.07 -2.01 6.94
C LYS A 632 48.69 -2.52 8.24
N THR A 633 48.99 -1.61 9.17
CA THR A 633 49.40 -1.94 10.53
C THR A 633 48.29 -1.47 11.48
N PRO A 634 47.50 -2.37 12.11
CA PRO A 634 46.46 -1.96 13.04
C PRO A 634 47.07 -1.33 14.31
N PRO A 635 46.49 -0.24 14.85
CA PRO A 635 46.86 0.27 16.16
C PRO A 635 46.45 -0.72 17.26
N ILE A 636 47.21 -0.73 18.36
CA ILE A 636 46.92 -1.61 19.51
C ILE A 636 45.53 -1.24 20.07
N PRO A 637 44.59 -2.19 20.23
CA PRO A 637 43.24 -1.90 20.65
C PRO A 637 43.21 -1.35 22.09
N SER A 638 42.70 -0.14 22.27
CA SER A 638 42.42 0.45 23.58
C SER A 638 41.16 -0.16 24.18
N SER A 639 41.21 -0.61 25.44
CA SER A 639 40.06 -1.15 26.15
C SER A 639 38.94 -0.10 26.33
N PRO A 640 37.66 -0.47 26.19
CA PRO A 640 36.55 0.48 26.29
C PRO A 640 36.42 1.05 27.71
N LYS A 641 36.38 2.38 27.81
CA LYS A 641 35.97 3.08 29.03
C LYS A 641 34.44 3.20 29.06
N ILE A 642 33.80 2.33 29.85
CA ILE A 642 32.38 2.46 30.15
C ILE A 642 32.19 3.71 31.01
N THR A 643 31.37 4.65 30.55
CA THR A 643 30.97 5.84 31.30
C THR A 643 29.47 5.76 31.49
N VAL A 644 29.02 5.56 32.73
CA VAL A 644 27.59 5.44 33.06
C VAL A 644 27.00 6.84 33.13
N GLN A 645 25.98 7.14 32.32
CA GLN A 645 25.19 8.36 32.45
C GLN A 645 24.14 8.15 33.56
N PRO A 646 23.96 9.12 34.48
CA PRO A 646 22.83 9.11 35.40
C PRO A 646 21.52 9.35 34.63
N ILE A 647 20.43 8.77 35.13
CA ILE A 647 19.07 9.04 34.66
C ILE A 647 18.51 10.15 35.56
N ASP A 648 18.05 11.25 34.99
CA ASP A 648 17.38 12.31 35.73
C ASP A 648 15.94 11.88 36.11
N GLU A 649 15.54 12.13 37.36
CA GLU A 649 14.17 11.95 37.90
C GLU A 649 13.30 13.21 37.70
#